data_AF-A0A3A5LLP8-F1
#
_entry.id   AF-A0A3A5LLP8-F1
#
_cell.length_a   1.000
_cell.length_b   1.000
_cell.length_c   1.000
_cell.angle_alpha   90.00
_cell.angle_beta   90.00
_cell.angle_gamma   90.00
#
_symmetry.space_group_name_H-M   'P 1'
#
loop_
_entity.id
_entity.type
_entity.pdbx_description
1 polymer ?
#
loop_
_entity_poly.entity_id
_entity_poly.type
_entity_poly.pdbx_seq_one_letter_code
_entity_poly.pdbx_strand_id
1 'polypeptide(L)'
;MAVDKDKLRESLNEDKEAIQQRLNSQIAHYTDIDTQHFVSSRLNEDAQAELYRGVPPDSHHPLAPPNDEGLYDPQYFRKKLIAHIAAIEAGKEPSYKGDAHKRAVDPASATISMQDFLGANGVKLYRLALEEELNSREYRNALFYASTDHYPGEKWAERPAIIVSGPSASGKTVATQAAVEQATRFLPKATPQDFSGNDVVAIDGGKAREVSQMRKLVIQAANHKGFSGIKDLHKQSDILEKAKGSMREAVIKSDLGFVIPETFSTWSIPFHKIHDLMKKIDVLPGTKQLFSRVVGEEPSLFQKIVNFMGNRRAWKREGFEEQPTLDLNNQRISESKAYGASGFSFGVSGSEKAEKWFKRHSKDKLSMTITNDLMLVKEHPPGSEHWQKAEPGEPGVELISQRVFDYWQFLQQTTDGNSLSISDKYYASLDFKRFCKEITRPDDLIRVKPDPEHPRRWLAAPIHDQGALLVSRRVYDQWRFLQDNSSQWLLESQEGHLSEGDKKNLLDSQLSLEEYSKKVILKPHIKTSAEIDIKVALDAIVNRHLKLQEGLDAGLKSGKLSPEEIEKLQAKINVLKGIEIVLKDLNSPSKDSLMALRENIDFKIKALKEHGYTHRLYSETERVLKNLQGALDKAISEFDGRPSSTQDFKEALAEIANDTAYTSEVSAKPR
;
A
#
# COMPACT_ATOMS: atom_id res chain seq x y z
N MET A 1 6.07 1.62 -40.99
CA MET A 1 4.79 0.91 -41.22
C MET A 1 3.68 1.76 -40.64
N ALA A 2 2.84 2.37 -41.48
CA ALA A 2 1.67 3.09 -41.02
C ALA A 2 0.69 2.06 -40.43
N VAL A 3 0.46 2.13 -39.12
CA VAL A 3 -0.56 1.34 -38.46
C VAL A 3 -1.89 1.79 -39.02
N ASP A 4 -2.60 0.86 -39.68
CA ASP A 4 -3.91 1.06 -40.25
C ASP A 4 -4.90 1.32 -39.10
N LYS A 5 -5.13 2.61 -38.80
CA LYS A 5 -5.99 3.08 -37.70
C LYS A 5 -7.43 2.60 -37.86
N ASP A 6 -7.84 2.25 -39.08
CA ASP A 6 -9.18 1.75 -39.36
C ASP A 6 -9.29 0.25 -39.03
N LYS A 7 -8.24 -0.55 -39.26
CA LYS A 7 -8.18 -1.94 -38.75
C LYS A 7 -8.08 -2.05 -37.23
N LEU A 8 -7.41 -1.10 -36.57
CA LEU A 8 -7.37 -1.02 -35.10
C LEU A 8 -8.72 -0.58 -34.52
N ARG A 9 -9.46 0.27 -35.23
CA ARG A 9 -10.84 0.66 -34.87
C ARG A 9 -11.85 -0.47 -35.09
N GLU A 10 -11.70 -1.27 -36.14
CA GLU A 10 -12.54 -2.47 -36.35
C GLU A 10 -12.27 -3.56 -35.31
N SER A 11 -11.04 -3.69 -34.78
CA SER A 11 -10.76 -4.59 -33.65
C SER A 11 -11.20 -4.07 -32.28
N LEU A 12 -11.68 -2.82 -32.19
CA LEU A 12 -12.02 -2.13 -30.92
C LEU A 12 -13.52 -1.99 -30.66
N ASN A 13 -14.39 -2.34 -31.61
CA ASN A 13 -15.83 -2.37 -31.35
C ASN A 13 -16.22 -3.73 -30.76
N GLU A 14 -15.86 -3.94 -29.50
CA GLU A 14 -16.46 -5.01 -28.70
C GLU A 14 -17.98 -4.84 -28.73
N ASP A 15 -18.70 -5.88 -29.13
CA ASP A 15 -20.16 -5.83 -29.18
C ASP A 15 -20.73 -5.48 -27.81
N LYS A 16 -21.81 -4.70 -27.77
CA LYS A 16 -22.55 -4.34 -26.55
C LYS A 16 -22.83 -5.59 -25.70
N GLU A 17 -23.19 -6.70 -26.35
CA GLU A 17 -23.47 -7.96 -25.67
C GLU A 17 -22.23 -8.56 -25.02
N ALA A 18 -21.07 -8.49 -25.69
CA ALA A 18 -19.80 -8.97 -25.14
C ALA A 18 -19.34 -8.13 -23.93
N ILE A 19 -19.43 -6.79 -24.02
CA ILE A 19 -19.15 -5.89 -22.88
C ILE A 19 -20.06 -6.23 -21.70
N GLN A 20 -21.36 -6.38 -21.96
CA GLN A 20 -22.35 -6.70 -20.93
C GLN A 20 -22.09 -8.06 -20.28
N GLN A 21 -21.85 -9.11 -21.06
CA GLN A 21 -21.58 -10.46 -20.55
C GLN A 21 -20.32 -10.49 -19.68
N ARG A 22 -19.23 -9.86 -20.14
CA ARG A 22 -17.97 -9.77 -19.39
C ARG A 22 -18.14 -9.03 -18.07
N LEU A 23 -18.83 -7.89 -18.06
CA LEU A 23 -19.03 -7.13 -16.82
C LEU A 23 -19.99 -7.85 -15.87
N ASN A 24 -21.03 -8.50 -16.39
CA ASN A 24 -21.94 -9.28 -15.56
C ASN A 24 -21.23 -10.44 -14.85
N SER A 25 -20.24 -11.09 -15.48
CA SER A 25 -19.48 -12.16 -14.84
C SER A 25 -18.55 -11.68 -13.71
N GLN A 26 -18.34 -10.37 -13.57
CA GLN A 26 -17.51 -9.78 -12.52
C GLN A 26 -18.33 -9.30 -11.31
N ILE A 27 -19.67 -9.21 -11.42
CA ILE A 27 -20.51 -8.78 -10.31
C ILE A 27 -20.29 -9.70 -9.12
N ALA A 28 -20.14 -9.12 -7.94
CA ALA A 28 -19.87 -9.81 -6.67
C ALA A 28 -18.48 -10.46 -6.55
N HIS A 29 -17.69 -10.52 -7.62
CA HIS A 29 -16.30 -10.97 -7.58
C HIS A 29 -15.35 -9.80 -7.33
N TYR A 30 -15.18 -9.38 -6.07
CA TYR A 30 -14.33 -8.24 -5.71
C TYR A 30 -12.84 -8.58 -5.60
N THR A 31 -12.52 -9.83 -5.25
CA THR A 31 -11.16 -10.33 -5.01
C THR A 31 -11.16 -11.85 -5.07
N ASP A 32 -10.01 -12.46 -5.35
CA ASP A 32 -9.83 -13.92 -5.37
C ASP A 32 -9.75 -14.54 -3.96
N ILE A 33 -9.81 -13.70 -2.92
CA ILE A 33 -9.81 -14.12 -1.52
C ILE A 33 -11.24 -14.45 -1.08
N ASP A 34 -11.39 -15.53 -0.32
CA ASP A 34 -12.64 -15.86 0.35
C ASP A 34 -12.92 -14.84 1.48
N THR A 35 -13.59 -13.74 1.10
CA THR A 35 -13.93 -12.66 2.01
C THR A 35 -14.98 -13.06 3.05
N GLN A 36 -15.79 -14.08 2.77
CA GLN A 36 -16.75 -14.59 3.75
C GLN A 36 -16.01 -15.31 4.89
N HIS A 37 -15.10 -16.21 4.57
CA HIS A 37 -14.23 -16.84 5.56
C HIS A 37 -13.36 -15.82 6.30
N PHE A 38 -12.85 -14.80 5.59
CA PHE A 38 -12.09 -13.71 6.20
C PHE A 38 -12.89 -12.98 7.28
N VAL A 39 -14.15 -12.67 7.00
CA VAL A 39 -15.07 -12.03 7.96
C VAL A 39 -15.40 -12.97 9.13
N SER A 40 -15.79 -14.22 8.85
CA SER A 40 -16.23 -15.15 9.89
C SER A 40 -15.11 -15.58 10.85
N SER A 41 -13.85 -15.52 10.40
CA SER A 41 -12.68 -15.79 11.25
C SER A 41 -12.27 -14.61 12.15
N ARG A 42 -12.83 -13.41 11.93
CA ARG A 42 -12.44 -12.18 12.65
C ARG A 42 -13.56 -11.52 13.43
N LEU A 43 -14.81 -11.73 13.02
CA LEU A 43 -15.99 -11.16 13.66
C LEU A 43 -16.81 -12.27 14.31
N ASN A 44 -17.15 -12.08 15.58
CA ASN A 44 -18.17 -12.89 16.26
C ASN A 44 -19.57 -12.67 15.65
N GLU A 45 -20.55 -13.49 16.04
CA GLU A 45 -21.91 -13.43 15.48
C GLU A 45 -22.58 -12.06 15.65
N ASP A 46 -22.41 -11.42 16.81
CA ASP A 46 -22.97 -10.10 17.10
C ASP A 46 -22.36 -9.00 16.20
N ALA A 47 -21.05 -9.05 15.99
CA ALA A 47 -20.34 -8.14 15.10
C ALA A 47 -20.71 -8.37 13.63
N GLN A 48 -20.91 -9.64 13.22
CA GLN A 48 -21.40 -9.96 11.87
C GLN A 48 -22.83 -9.45 11.66
N ALA A 49 -23.72 -9.60 12.64
CA ALA A 49 -25.08 -9.07 12.57
C ALA A 49 -25.09 -7.54 12.38
N GLU A 50 -24.14 -6.83 13.00
CA GLU A 50 -23.93 -5.40 12.79
C GLU A 50 -23.38 -5.06 11.41
N LEU A 51 -22.42 -5.83 10.91
CA LEU A 51 -21.82 -5.63 9.59
C LEU A 51 -22.89 -5.77 8.48
N TYR A 52 -23.75 -6.78 8.62
CA TYR A 52 -24.84 -7.08 7.70
C TYR A 52 -26.16 -6.38 8.06
N ARG A 53 -26.14 -5.41 8.98
CA ARG A 53 -27.36 -4.67 9.35
C ARG A 53 -27.95 -3.99 8.11
N GLY A 54 -29.20 -4.35 7.78
CA GLY A 54 -29.93 -3.84 6.63
C GLY A 54 -29.75 -4.65 5.34
N VAL A 55 -28.97 -5.72 5.36
CA VAL A 55 -28.86 -6.70 4.26
C VAL A 55 -30.03 -7.69 4.37
N PRO A 56 -30.95 -7.75 3.39
CA PRO A 56 -32.08 -8.66 3.45
C PRO A 56 -31.62 -10.13 3.33
N PRO A 57 -32.32 -11.10 3.97
CA PRO A 57 -31.90 -12.51 3.98
C PRO A 57 -31.80 -13.14 2.59
N ASP A 58 -32.69 -12.74 1.69
CA ASP A 58 -32.77 -13.17 0.29
C ASP A 58 -31.98 -12.25 -0.67
N SER A 59 -31.32 -11.22 -0.14
CA SER A 59 -30.39 -10.32 -0.84
C SER A 59 -30.95 -9.62 -2.09
N HIS A 60 -32.27 -9.63 -2.32
CA HIS A 60 -32.88 -8.95 -3.46
C HIS A 60 -33.35 -7.55 -3.09
N HIS A 61 -33.36 -6.66 -4.09
CA HIS A 61 -33.85 -5.30 -3.90
C HIS A 61 -35.40 -5.29 -3.95
N PRO A 62 -36.12 -4.62 -3.03
CA PRO A 62 -37.59 -4.66 -2.96
C PRO A 62 -38.33 -4.14 -4.21
N LEU A 63 -37.65 -3.35 -5.04
CA LEU A 63 -38.16 -2.82 -6.30
C LEU A 63 -37.77 -3.66 -7.52
N ALA A 64 -36.96 -4.72 -7.36
CA ALA A 64 -36.63 -5.61 -8.45
C ALA A 64 -37.87 -6.47 -8.77
N PRO A 65 -38.31 -6.55 -10.04
CA PRO A 65 -39.38 -7.45 -10.41
C PRO A 65 -38.88 -8.90 -10.37
N PRO A 66 -39.75 -9.88 -10.09
CA PRO A 66 -39.42 -11.28 -10.28
C PRO A 66 -39.28 -11.58 -11.79
N ASN A 67 -38.53 -12.63 -12.11
CA ASN A 67 -38.49 -13.20 -13.46
C ASN A 67 -39.80 -13.95 -13.78
N ASP A 68 -39.90 -14.50 -14.99
CA ASP A 68 -41.10 -15.24 -15.45
C ASP A 68 -41.41 -16.49 -14.60
N GLU A 69 -40.44 -16.98 -13.84
CA GLU A 69 -40.56 -18.12 -12.90
C GLU A 69 -40.91 -17.67 -11.47
N GLY A 70 -41.09 -16.37 -11.22
CA GLY A 70 -41.37 -15.81 -9.90
C GLY A 70 -40.13 -15.63 -9.02
N LEU A 71 -38.92 -15.86 -9.54
CA LEU A 71 -37.65 -15.75 -8.81
C LEU A 71 -37.06 -14.34 -8.92
N TYR A 72 -36.53 -13.82 -7.82
CA TYR A 72 -35.87 -12.51 -7.78
C TYR A 72 -34.37 -12.64 -8.06
N ASP A 73 -33.85 -11.76 -8.92
CA ASP A 73 -32.40 -11.66 -9.18
C ASP A 73 -31.76 -10.65 -8.20
N PRO A 74 -30.86 -11.06 -7.29
CA PRO A 74 -30.19 -10.17 -6.33
C PRO A 74 -29.18 -9.21 -6.99
N GLN A 75 -28.99 -9.32 -8.30
CA GLN A 75 -28.13 -8.48 -9.11
C GLN A 75 -28.91 -7.71 -10.20
N TYR A 76 -30.23 -7.63 -10.10
CA TYR A 76 -31.10 -7.09 -11.13
C TYR A 76 -30.70 -5.66 -11.56
N PHE A 77 -30.59 -4.73 -10.60
CA PHE A 77 -30.29 -3.33 -10.92
C PHE A 77 -28.84 -3.15 -11.35
N ARG A 78 -27.90 -3.89 -10.76
CA ARG A 78 -26.49 -3.91 -11.20
C ARG A 78 -26.37 -4.36 -12.67
N LYS A 79 -27.01 -5.45 -13.05
CA LYS A 79 -27.04 -5.96 -14.44
C LYS A 79 -27.71 -4.99 -15.41
N LYS A 80 -28.82 -4.36 -15.01
CA LYS A 80 -29.50 -3.35 -15.83
C LYS A 80 -28.61 -2.12 -16.03
N LEU A 81 -27.91 -1.65 -15.00
CA LEU A 81 -26.96 -0.54 -15.13
C LEU A 81 -25.82 -0.90 -16.09
N ILE A 82 -25.25 -2.11 -15.96
CA ILE A 82 -24.22 -2.61 -16.88
C ILE A 82 -24.72 -2.61 -18.32
N ALA A 83 -25.94 -3.10 -18.57
CA ALA A 83 -26.53 -3.09 -19.91
C ALA A 83 -26.71 -1.67 -20.46
N HIS A 84 -27.07 -0.70 -19.61
CA HIS A 84 -27.19 0.71 -19.97
C HIS A 84 -25.82 1.31 -20.33
N ILE A 85 -24.79 1.01 -19.54
CA ILE A 85 -23.42 1.49 -19.78
C ILE A 85 -22.82 0.82 -21.03
N ALA A 86 -23.04 -0.47 -21.24
CA ALA A 86 -22.61 -1.16 -22.46
C ALA A 86 -23.22 -0.52 -23.72
N ALA A 87 -24.49 -0.06 -23.65
CA ALA A 87 -25.10 0.68 -24.74
C ALA A 87 -24.45 2.05 -24.98
N ILE A 88 -24.07 2.77 -23.91
CA ILE A 88 -23.30 4.01 -24.01
C ILE A 88 -21.93 3.73 -24.64
N GLU A 89 -21.21 2.72 -24.18
CA GLU A 89 -19.89 2.34 -24.69
C GLU A 89 -19.91 2.01 -26.17
N ALA A 90 -20.87 1.21 -26.63
CA ALA A 90 -21.08 0.91 -28.04
C ALA A 90 -21.54 2.13 -28.88
N GLY A 91 -22.13 3.14 -28.24
CA GLY A 91 -22.58 4.38 -28.87
C GLY A 91 -21.46 5.41 -29.08
N LYS A 92 -21.69 6.38 -29.98
CA LYS A 92 -20.75 7.52 -30.19
C LYS A 92 -20.90 8.63 -29.15
N GLU A 93 -22.06 8.72 -28.51
CA GLU A 93 -22.38 9.78 -27.55
C GLU A 93 -22.84 9.18 -26.21
N PRO A 94 -22.65 9.90 -25.10
CA PRO A 94 -21.94 11.18 -24.98
C PRO A 94 -20.42 11.00 -25.20
N SER A 95 -19.77 11.98 -25.82
CA SER A 95 -18.31 12.05 -25.96
C SER A 95 -17.78 13.45 -25.65
N TYR A 96 -16.59 13.54 -25.07
CA TYR A 96 -15.93 14.81 -24.81
C TYR A 96 -15.42 15.41 -26.12
N LYS A 97 -15.89 16.62 -26.44
CA LYS A 97 -15.56 17.36 -27.68
C LYS A 97 -14.66 18.59 -27.45
N GLY A 98 -14.19 18.78 -26.23
CA GLY A 98 -13.34 19.92 -25.87
C GLY A 98 -11.85 19.69 -26.19
N ASP A 99 -11.03 20.68 -25.84
CA ASP A 99 -9.58 20.64 -26.05
C ASP A 99 -8.90 19.66 -25.07
N ALA A 100 -8.06 18.76 -25.62
CA ALA A 100 -7.27 17.79 -24.88
C ALA A 100 -6.19 18.45 -24.01
N HIS A 101 -5.55 19.52 -24.48
CA HIS A 101 -4.55 20.26 -23.70
C HIS A 101 -5.21 20.95 -22.50
N LYS A 102 -6.34 21.64 -22.73
CA LYS A 102 -7.13 22.24 -21.65
C LYS A 102 -7.60 21.21 -20.64
N ARG A 103 -8.03 20.01 -21.07
CA ARG A 103 -8.40 18.89 -20.17
C ARG A 103 -7.22 18.41 -19.32
N ALA A 104 -5.99 18.42 -19.85
CA ALA A 104 -4.81 18.02 -19.08
C ALA A 104 -4.44 19.05 -18.01
N VAL A 105 -4.52 20.35 -18.33
CA VAL A 105 -4.14 21.45 -17.42
C VAL A 105 -5.25 21.79 -16.41
N ASP A 106 -6.50 21.83 -16.87
CA ASP A 106 -7.70 22.08 -16.05
C ASP A 106 -8.74 20.96 -16.25
N PRO A 107 -8.52 19.78 -15.66
CA PRO A 107 -9.41 18.65 -15.85
C PRO A 107 -10.80 18.88 -15.26
N ALA A 108 -10.97 19.78 -14.29
CA ALA A 108 -12.30 20.07 -13.72
C ALA A 108 -13.25 20.66 -14.78
N SER A 109 -12.73 21.44 -15.73
CA SER A 109 -13.50 22.00 -16.86
C SER A 109 -13.96 20.95 -17.88
N ALA A 110 -13.35 19.77 -17.88
CA ALA A 110 -13.62 18.66 -18.80
C ALA A 110 -14.46 17.53 -18.17
N THR A 111 -15.21 17.84 -17.11
CA THR A 111 -16.11 16.91 -16.43
C THR A 111 -17.51 16.92 -17.02
N ILE A 112 -18.28 15.85 -16.81
CA ILE A 112 -19.70 15.75 -17.18
C ILE A 112 -20.58 15.59 -15.93
N SER A 113 -21.87 15.96 -15.99
CA SER A 113 -22.82 15.60 -14.93
C SER A 113 -23.31 14.16 -15.10
N MET A 114 -23.74 13.53 -14.01
CA MET A 114 -24.31 12.18 -14.07
C MET A 114 -25.56 12.14 -14.96
N GLN A 115 -26.38 13.17 -14.91
CA GLN A 115 -27.61 13.26 -15.70
C GLN A 115 -27.31 13.45 -17.20
N ASP A 116 -26.31 14.25 -17.55
CA ASP A 116 -25.91 14.42 -18.95
C ASP A 116 -25.22 13.16 -19.49
N PHE A 117 -24.55 12.40 -18.63
CA PHE A 117 -23.86 11.18 -19.01
C PHE A 117 -24.80 9.98 -19.16
N LEU A 118 -25.62 9.70 -18.14
CA LEU A 118 -26.48 8.51 -18.10
C LEU A 118 -27.94 8.78 -18.51
N GLY A 119 -28.36 10.04 -18.59
CA GLY A 119 -29.78 10.41 -18.67
C GLY A 119 -30.53 10.21 -17.35
N ALA A 120 -31.72 10.79 -17.23
CA ALA A 120 -32.51 10.75 -15.98
C ALA A 120 -32.83 9.33 -15.49
N ASN A 121 -33.22 8.44 -16.41
CA ASN A 121 -33.48 7.03 -16.10
C ASN A 121 -32.21 6.30 -15.67
N GLY A 122 -31.07 6.57 -16.33
CA GLY A 122 -29.79 5.99 -15.97
C GLY A 122 -29.30 6.45 -14.59
N VAL A 123 -29.54 7.70 -14.18
CA VAL A 123 -29.25 8.17 -12.81
C VAL A 123 -30.09 7.42 -11.78
N LYS A 124 -31.39 7.22 -12.04
CA LYS A 124 -32.27 6.45 -11.14
C LYS A 124 -31.77 5.01 -11.01
N LEU A 125 -31.43 4.40 -12.14
CA LEU A 125 -30.89 3.05 -12.20
C LEU A 125 -29.56 2.91 -11.44
N TYR A 126 -28.67 3.89 -11.59
CA TYR A 126 -27.41 3.95 -10.86
C TYR A 126 -27.62 3.93 -9.35
N ARG A 127 -28.55 4.75 -8.84
CA ARG A 127 -28.86 4.80 -7.40
C ARG A 127 -29.40 3.47 -6.88
N LEU A 128 -30.29 2.83 -7.65
CA LEU A 128 -30.83 1.51 -7.30
C LEU A 128 -29.75 0.42 -7.33
N ALA A 129 -28.84 0.46 -8.30
CA ALA A 129 -27.71 -0.47 -8.38
C ALA A 129 -26.73 -0.30 -7.20
N LEU A 130 -26.50 0.94 -6.74
CA LEU A 130 -25.71 1.19 -5.52
C LEU A 130 -26.42 0.72 -4.25
N GLU A 131 -27.75 0.87 -4.17
CA GLU A 131 -28.53 0.38 -3.04
C GLU A 131 -28.51 -1.15 -2.97
N GLU A 132 -28.67 -1.82 -4.12
CA GLU A 132 -28.51 -3.27 -4.26
C GLU A 132 -27.09 -3.72 -3.87
N GLU A 133 -26.05 -3.04 -4.35
CA GLU A 133 -24.65 -3.33 -3.96
C GLU A 133 -24.42 -3.15 -2.45
N LEU A 134 -24.85 -2.02 -1.89
CA LEU A 134 -24.71 -1.72 -0.47
C LEU A 134 -25.40 -2.75 0.42
N ASN A 135 -26.54 -3.28 -0.04
CA ASN A 135 -27.34 -4.26 0.70
C ASN A 135 -26.98 -5.71 0.35
N SER A 136 -25.78 -5.94 -0.19
CA SER A 136 -25.29 -7.27 -0.54
C SER A 136 -24.19 -7.74 0.41
N ARG A 137 -24.13 -9.05 0.72
CA ARG A 137 -23.11 -9.58 1.64
C ARG A 137 -21.72 -9.53 1.03
N GLU A 138 -21.62 -9.79 -0.27
CA GLU A 138 -20.35 -9.76 -1.02
C GLU A 138 -19.65 -8.41 -0.88
N TYR A 139 -20.40 -7.30 -1.01
CA TYR A 139 -19.86 -5.96 -0.91
C TYR A 139 -19.41 -5.66 0.53
N ARG A 140 -20.21 -6.06 1.52
CA ARG A 140 -19.86 -5.86 2.94
C ARG A 140 -18.59 -6.60 3.33
N ASN A 141 -18.42 -7.82 2.81
CA ASN A 141 -17.24 -8.63 3.07
C ASN A 141 -16.01 -8.07 2.37
N ALA A 142 -16.15 -7.70 1.09
CA ALA A 142 -15.08 -7.04 0.34
C ALA A 142 -14.66 -5.71 0.98
N LEU A 143 -15.61 -4.93 1.48
CA LEU A 143 -15.35 -3.67 2.16
C LEU A 143 -14.63 -3.89 3.49
N PHE A 144 -15.09 -4.84 4.29
CA PHE A 144 -14.42 -5.19 5.56
C PHE A 144 -12.98 -5.66 5.31
N TYR A 145 -12.78 -6.55 4.33
CA TYR A 145 -11.46 -7.01 3.90
C TYR A 145 -10.56 -5.86 3.45
N ALA A 146 -11.02 -5.03 2.51
CA ALA A 146 -10.24 -3.90 1.97
C ALA A 146 -9.94 -2.78 2.99
N SER A 147 -10.63 -2.81 4.12
CA SER A 147 -10.45 -1.88 5.25
C SER A 147 -9.61 -2.47 6.38
N THR A 148 -9.23 -3.75 6.32
CA THR A 148 -8.48 -4.43 7.39
C THR A 148 -7.02 -4.59 7.00
N ASP A 149 -6.14 -4.00 7.78
CA ASP A 149 -4.69 -4.18 7.66
C ASP A 149 -4.18 -5.06 8.82
N HIS A 150 -3.24 -5.97 8.50
CA HIS A 150 -2.58 -6.82 9.49
C HIS A 150 -1.23 -6.22 9.91
N TYR A 151 -1.03 -6.01 11.20
CA TYR A 151 0.21 -5.52 11.80
C TYR A 151 0.93 -6.69 12.49
N PRO A 152 2.07 -7.17 11.94
CA PRO A 152 2.78 -8.32 12.49
C PRO A 152 3.42 -8.00 13.84
N GLY A 153 3.74 -9.05 14.60
CA GLY A 153 4.44 -8.96 15.88
C GLY A 153 3.58 -9.39 17.06
N GLU A 154 3.99 -9.00 18.27
CA GLU A 154 3.29 -9.38 19.50
C GLU A 154 1.87 -8.82 19.55
N LYS A 155 0.94 -9.68 19.96
CA LYS A 155 -0.46 -9.35 20.20
C LYS A 155 -0.57 -8.26 21.26
N TRP A 156 -1.43 -7.28 21.03
CA TRP A 156 -1.68 -6.23 22.01
C TRP A 156 -2.66 -6.73 23.08
N ALA A 157 -2.38 -6.40 24.34
CA ALA A 157 -3.29 -6.65 25.45
C ALA A 157 -4.52 -5.73 25.40
N GLU A 158 -4.36 -4.54 24.81
CA GLU A 158 -5.44 -3.59 24.58
C GLU A 158 -5.50 -3.25 23.09
N ARG A 159 -6.70 -3.28 22.52
CA ARG A 159 -6.91 -2.90 21.12
C ARG A 159 -6.86 -1.38 20.97
N PRO A 160 -6.20 -0.83 19.94
CA PRO A 160 -6.21 0.60 19.70
C PRO A 160 -7.52 1.04 19.06
N ALA A 161 -8.05 2.17 19.51
CA ALA A 161 -9.12 2.93 18.87
C ALA A 161 -8.60 4.33 18.53
N ILE A 162 -8.10 4.49 17.30
CA ILE A 162 -7.40 5.69 16.86
C ILE A 162 -8.34 6.59 16.07
N ILE A 163 -8.44 7.86 16.46
CA ILE A 163 -9.11 8.88 15.65
C ILE A 163 -8.05 9.63 14.87
N VAL A 164 -8.17 9.69 13.54
CA VAL A 164 -7.24 10.46 12.69
C VAL A 164 -8.00 11.65 12.12
N SER A 165 -7.73 12.81 12.71
CA SER A 165 -8.38 14.07 12.37
C SER A 165 -7.59 14.87 11.33
N GLY A 166 -8.30 15.63 10.50
CA GLY A 166 -7.68 16.57 9.56
C GLY A 166 -8.60 16.94 8.39
N PRO A 167 -8.29 18.03 7.66
CA PRO A 167 -9.07 18.48 6.52
C PRO A 167 -9.20 17.39 5.44
N SER A 168 -10.24 17.47 4.60
CA SER A 168 -10.40 16.54 3.47
C SER A 168 -9.16 16.61 2.57
N ALA A 169 -8.74 15.48 1.99
CA ALA A 169 -7.53 15.36 1.16
C ALA A 169 -6.18 15.64 1.84
N SER A 170 -6.12 15.78 3.17
CA SER A 170 -4.88 16.09 3.90
C SER A 170 -3.86 14.94 4.03
N GLY A 171 -4.12 13.78 3.42
CA GLY A 171 -3.30 12.58 3.60
C GLY A 171 -3.71 11.69 4.78
N LYS A 172 -4.96 11.77 5.27
CA LYS A 172 -5.46 10.95 6.39
C LYS A 172 -5.28 9.44 6.22
N THR A 173 -5.38 8.93 4.98
CA THR A 173 -5.17 7.50 4.69
C THR A 173 -3.75 7.07 5.02
N VAL A 174 -2.74 7.86 4.62
CA VAL A 174 -1.32 7.61 4.97
C VAL A 174 -1.10 7.83 6.48
N ALA A 175 -1.69 8.90 7.04
CA ALA A 175 -1.61 9.20 8.46
C ALA A 175 -2.24 8.10 9.34
N THR A 176 -3.19 7.33 8.82
CA THR A 176 -3.78 6.18 9.53
C THR A 176 -2.73 5.11 9.78
N GLN A 177 -1.95 4.74 8.77
CA GLN A 177 -0.87 3.76 8.91
C GLN A 177 0.20 4.26 9.88
N ALA A 178 0.68 5.49 9.71
CA ALA A 178 1.66 6.10 10.60
C ALA A 178 1.17 6.17 12.06
N ALA A 179 -0.12 6.47 12.27
CA ALA A 179 -0.69 6.50 13.62
C ALA A 179 -0.70 5.12 14.29
N VAL A 180 -1.03 4.06 13.55
CA VAL A 180 -1.01 2.68 14.08
C VAL A 180 0.42 2.21 14.35
N GLU A 181 1.35 2.46 13.43
CA GLU A 181 2.78 2.14 13.62
C GLU A 181 3.33 2.83 14.87
N GLN A 182 3.00 4.11 15.07
CA GLN A 182 3.41 4.83 16.27
C GLN A 182 2.70 4.31 17.52
N ALA A 183 1.40 3.97 17.44
CA ALA A 183 0.64 3.36 18.54
C ALA A 183 1.26 2.04 19.02
N THR A 184 1.70 1.21 18.07
CA THR A 184 2.30 -0.11 18.31
C THR A 184 3.47 -0.07 19.29
N ARG A 185 4.20 1.06 19.35
CA ARG A 185 5.38 1.26 20.20
C ARG A 185 5.07 1.37 21.69
N PHE A 186 3.82 1.67 22.06
CA PHE A 186 3.44 1.87 23.47
C PHE A 186 2.18 1.10 23.90
N LEU A 187 1.52 0.39 22.98
CA LEU A 187 0.42 -0.50 23.36
C LEU A 187 0.97 -1.67 24.20
N PRO A 188 0.33 -2.00 25.33
CA PRO A 188 0.74 -3.12 26.17
C PRO A 188 0.62 -4.43 25.38
N LYS A 189 1.52 -5.39 25.66
CA LYS A 189 1.58 -6.69 24.98
C LYS A 189 0.86 -7.76 25.80
N ALA A 190 0.17 -8.67 25.11
CA ALA A 190 -0.58 -9.74 25.75
C ALA A 190 0.35 -10.71 26.49
N THR A 191 -0.13 -11.29 27.58
CA THR A 191 0.56 -12.34 28.33
C THR A 191 -0.38 -13.55 28.46
N PRO A 192 0.04 -14.78 28.06
CA PRO A 192 1.35 -15.16 27.53
C PRO A 192 1.65 -14.50 26.17
N GLN A 193 2.92 -14.46 25.78
CA GLN A 193 3.35 -13.90 24.50
C GLN A 193 2.67 -14.63 23.34
N ASP A 194 1.96 -13.87 22.51
CA ASP A 194 1.31 -14.32 21.30
C ASP A 194 1.85 -13.48 20.13
N PHE A 195 2.32 -14.12 19.07
CA PHE A 195 2.90 -13.48 17.87
C PHE A 195 1.97 -13.55 16.66
N SER A 196 0.68 -13.84 16.87
CA SER A 196 -0.33 -13.89 15.81
C SER A 196 -0.59 -12.54 15.12
N GLY A 197 -0.02 -11.45 15.62
CA GLY A 197 -0.20 -10.10 15.08
C GLY A 197 -1.56 -9.47 15.38
N ASN A 198 -1.80 -8.31 14.80
CA ASN A 198 -2.93 -7.45 15.16
C ASN A 198 -3.65 -6.94 13.92
N ASP A 199 -4.93 -7.27 13.79
CA ASP A 199 -5.77 -6.74 12.73
C ASP A 199 -6.38 -5.40 13.15
N VAL A 200 -6.26 -4.41 12.28
CA VAL A 200 -6.79 -3.06 12.49
C VAL A 200 -7.68 -2.65 11.34
N VAL A 201 -8.91 -2.24 11.65
CA VAL A 201 -9.93 -1.87 10.65
C VAL A 201 -10.04 -0.35 10.50
N ALA A 202 -9.84 0.15 9.28
CA ALA A 202 -10.03 1.55 8.92
C ALA A 202 -11.50 1.84 8.58
N ILE A 203 -12.18 2.60 9.43
CA ILE A 203 -13.60 2.98 9.25
C ILE A 203 -13.66 4.24 8.37
N ASP A 204 -13.34 4.09 7.08
CA ASP A 204 -13.23 5.17 6.09
C ASP A 204 -14.33 5.09 5.02
N GLY A 205 -15.07 6.20 4.82
CA GLY A 205 -16.03 6.33 3.71
C GLY A 205 -15.35 6.35 2.33
N GLY A 206 -14.06 6.69 2.27
CA GLY A 206 -13.21 6.51 1.08
C GLY A 206 -13.18 5.06 0.60
N LYS A 207 -12.95 4.11 1.52
CA LYS A 207 -12.89 2.67 1.21
C LYS A 207 -14.22 2.15 0.67
N ALA A 208 -15.36 2.58 1.22
CA ALA A 208 -16.68 2.22 0.71
C ALA A 208 -16.85 2.61 -0.78
N ARG A 209 -16.38 3.80 -1.16
CA ARG A 209 -16.39 4.27 -2.55
C ARG A 209 -15.38 3.53 -3.43
N GLU A 210 -14.19 3.25 -2.92
CA GLU A 210 -13.11 2.55 -3.62
C GLU A 210 -13.40 1.06 -3.85
N VAL A 211 -14.26 0.44 -3.05
CA VAL A 211 -14.67 -0.96 -3.25
C VAL A 211 -15.83 -1.09 -4.24
N SER A 212 -16.74 -0.10 -4.31
CA SER A 212 -17.95 -0.15 -5.15
C SER A 212 -17.64 -0.36 -6.64
N GLN A 213 -18.09 -1.49 -7.18
CA GLN A 213 -17.96 -1.85 -8.59
C GLN A 213 -18.79 -0.92 -9.47
N MET A 214 -20.02 -0.59 -9.05
CA MET A 214 -20.92 0.26 -9.83
C MET A 214 -20.39 1.69 -9.93
N ARG A 215 -19.82 2.23 -8.84
CA ARG A 215 -19.18 3.54 -8.89
C ARG A 215 -17.97 3.54 -9.82
N LYS A 216 -17.10 2.53 -9.76
CA LYS A 216 -15.94 2.38 -10.65
C LYS A 216 -16.35 2.30 -12.12
N LEU A 217 -17.40 1.53 -12.42
CA LEU A 217 -17.88 1.33 -13.78
C LEU A 217 -18.27 2.65 -14.46
N VAL A 218 -19.06 3.49 -13.77
CA VAL A 218 -19.50 4.77 -14.34
C VAL A 218 -18.31 5.73 -14.54
N ILE A 219 -17.33 5.74 -13.61
CA ILE A 219 -16.11 6.53 -13.76
C ILE A 219 -15.32 6.10 -15.00
N GLN A 220 -15.13 4.78 -15.17
CA GLN A 220 -14.38 4.25 -16.30
C GLN A 220 -15.06 4.54 -17.63
N ALA A 221 -16.38 4.34 -17.72
CA ALA A 221 -17.15 4.67 -18.92
C ALA A 221 -17.05 6.17 -19.26
N ALA A 222 -17.16 7.07 -18.27
CA ALA A 222 -16.97 8.50 -18.52
C ALA A 222 -15.55 8.83 -19.02
N ASN A 223 -14.54 8.18 -18.46
CA ASN A 223 -13.14 8.31 -18.89
C ASN A 223 -12.93 7.77 -20.32
N HIS A 224 -13.58 6.67 -20.70
CA HIS A 224 -13.56 6.13 -22.07
C HIS A 224 -14.24 7.07 -23.06
N LYS A 225 -15.30 7.75 -22.64
CA LYS A 225 -15.90 8.84 -23.43
C LYS A 225 -15.10 10.13 -23.44
N GLY A 226 -13.90 10.14 -22.86
CA GLY A 226 -12.97 11.27 -22.89
C GLY A 226 -13.24 12.35 -21.84
N PHE A 227 -14.20 12.16 -20.94
CA PHE A 227 -14.40 13.09 -19.83
C PHE A 227 -13.36 12.82 -18.73
N SER A 228 -12.93 13.85 -18.02
CA SER A 228 -11.99 13.70 -16.91
C SER A 228 -12.60 13.03 -15.66
N GLY A 229 -13.94 12.95 -15.62
CA GLY A 229 -14.74 12.34 -14.56
C GLY A 229 -16.15 12.89 -14.51
N ILE A 230 -16.89 12.55 -13.44
CA ILE A 230 -18.28 12.96 -13.23
C ILE A 230 -18.37 13.91 -12.04
N LYS A 231 -18.79 15.16 -12.29
CA LYS A 231 -18.68 16.26 -11.32
C LYS A 231 -19.54 16.11 -10.07
N ASP A 232 -20.72 15.51 -10.20
CA ASP A 232 -21.68 15.31 -9.11
C ASP A 232 -21.72 13.86 -8.58
N LEU A 233 -20.79 12.99 -9.01
CA LEU A 233 -20.77 11.58 -8.65
C LEU A 233 -20.75 11.34 -7.13
N HIS A 234 -20.01 12.15 -6.37
CA HIS A 234 -19.99 12.01 -4.92
C HIS A 234 -21.38 12.16 -4.28
N LYS A 235 -22.17 13.13 -4.75
CA LYS A 235 -23.55 13.35 -4.31
C LYS A 235 -24.46 12.20 -4.75
N GLN A 236 -24.24 11.65 -5.93
CA GLN A 236 -25.05 10.55 -6.47
C GLN A 236 -24.77 9.19 -5.81
N SER A 237 -23.65 9.06 -5.07
CA SER A 237 -23.28 7.83 -4.34
C SER A 237 -23.27 7.99 -2.82
N ASP A 238 -23.94 9.02 -2.29
CA ASP A 238 -23.99 9.31 -0.85
C ASP A 238 -24.54 8.14 -0.01
N ILE A 239 -25.37 7.30 -0.61
CA ILE A 239 -25.90 6.08 0.02
C ILE A 239 -24.79 5.15 0.54
N LEU A 240 -23.62 5.10 -0.12
CA LEU A 240 -22.48 4.27 0.31
C LEU A 240 -21.91 4.71 1.67
N GLU A 241 -22.11 5.97 2.09
CA GLU A 241 -21.68 6.45 3.41
C GLU A 241 -22.39 5.71 4.56
N LYS A 242 -23.55 5.11 4.30
CA LYS A 242 -24.25 4.26 5.28
C LYS A 242 -23.41 3.05 5.69
N ALA A 243 -22.52 2.54 4.83
CA ALA A 243 -21.64 1.42 5.14
C ALA A 243 -20.69 1.73 6.32
N LYS A 244 -20.25 2.99 6.44
CA LYS A 244 -19.40 3.46 7.56
C LYS A 244 -20.07 3.23 8.92
N GLY A 245 -21.40 3.30 8.99
CA GLY A 245 -22.18 3.03 10.20
C GLY A 245 -22.13 1.56 10.60
N SER A 246 -22.50 0.65 9.70
CA SER A 246 -22.47 -0.80 9.93
C SER A 246 -21.07 -1.30 10.29
N MET A 247 -20.03 -0.88 9.55
CA MET A 247 -18.65 -1.26 9.84
C MET A 247 -18.21 -0.83 11.24
N ARG A 248 -18.56 0.40 11.63
CA ARG A 248 -18.20 0.94 12.95
C ARG A 248 -18.82 0.13 14.08
N GLU A 249 -20.11 -0.15 13.98
CA GLU A 249 -20.82 -0.91 15.01
C GLU A 249 -20.31 -2.36 15.08
N ALA A 250 -20.01 -2.98 13.92
CA ALA A 250 -19.41 -4.30 13.85
C ALA A 250 -18.06 -4.37 14.57
N VAL A 251 -17.17 -3.42 14.28
CA VAL A 251 -15.83 -3.39 14.85
C VAL A 251 -15.84 -3.00 16.34
N ILE A 252 -16.78 -2.14 16.76
CA ILE A 252 -16.97 -1.83 18.19
C ILE A 252 -17.36 -3.09 18.98
N LYS A 253 -18.17 -4.00 18.39
CA LYS A 253 -18.59 -5.27 18.99
C LYS A 253 -17.61 -6.44 18.83
N SER A 254 -16.49 -6.23 18.12
CA SER A 254 -15.40 -7.21 18.04
C SER A 254 -14.25 -6.83 18.96
N ASP A 255 -13.18 -7.63 18.96
CA ASP A 255 -11.92 -7.34 19.67
C ASP A 255 -10.85 -6.69 18.77
N LEU A 256 -11.23 -6.33 17.54
CA LEU A 256 -10.29 -5.77 16.56
C LEU A 256 -9.91 -4.33 16.91
N GLY A 257 -8.66 -3.97 16.62
CA GLY A 257 -8.25 -2.57 16.63
C GLY A 257 -8.93 -1.79 15.50
N PHE A 258 -9.07 -0.49 15.64
CA PHE A 258 -9.68 0.32 14.59
C PHE A 258 -9.20 1.76 14.53
N VAL A 259 -9.29 2.31 13.32
CA VAL A 259 -8.97 3.71 13.05
C VAL A 259 -10.16 4.40 12.39
N ILE A 260 -10.46 5.61 12.82
CA ILE A 260 -11.54 6.44 12.28
C ILE A 260 -10.94 7.72 11.68
N PRO A 261 -10.70 7.74 10.36
CA PRO A 261 -10.42 8.99 9.65
C PRO A 261 -11.66 9.88 9.67
N GLU A 262 -11.50 11.11 10.16
CA GLU A 262 -12.62 12.05 10.29
C GLU A 262 -12.18 13.50 10.10
N THR A 263 -13.03 14.33 9.50
CA THR A 263 -12.70 15.74 9.23
C THR A 263 -13.25 16.69 10.29
N PHE A 264 -14.21 16.26 11.09
CA PHE A 264 -14.79 17.07 12.17
C PHE A 264 -15.30 18.45 11.70
N SER A 265 -15.64 18.59 10.42
CA SER A 265 -16.14 19.86 9.85
C SER A 265 -17.45 20.34 10.50
N THR A 266 -18.22 19.41 11.07
CA THR A 266 -19.46 19.67 11.80
C THR A 266 -19.27 19.80 13.31
N TRP A 267 -18.04 19.87 13.82
CA TRP A 267 -17.76 19.94 15.26
C TRP A 267 -18.45 21.12 15.96
N SER A 268 -18.58 22.26 15.27
CA SER A 268 -19.26 23.45 15.78
C SER A 268 -20.77 23.29 15.94
N ILE A 269 -21.37 22.24 15.39
CA ILE A 269 -22.80 21.95 15.52
C ILE A 269 -23.02 21.25 16.87
N PRO A 270 -23.72 21.88 17.83
CA PRO A 270 -24.05 21.24 19.11
C PRO A 270 -24.87 19.97 18.90
N PHE A 271 -24.70 18.96 19.76
CA PHE A 271 -25.42 17.68 19.71
C PHE A 271 -25.24 16.85 18.42
N HIS A 272 -24.27 17.19 17.56
CA HIS A 272 -23.92 16.34 16.44
C HIS A 272 -23.34 15.01 16.95
N LYS A 273 -23.72 13.88 16.33
CA LYS A 273 -23.33 12.50 16.70
C LYS A 273 -21.82 12.27 16.84
N ILE A 274 -21.01 13.19 16.32
CA ILE A 274 -19.55 13.12 16.40
C ILE A 274 -19.03 13.34 17.83
N HIS A 275 -19.75 14.09 18.66
CA HIS A 275 -19.42 14.30 20.07
C HIS A 275 -19.61 13.01 20.88
N ASP A 276 -20.62 12.21 20.53
CA ASP A 276 -20.92 10.95 21.21
C ASP A 276 -19.97 9.84 20.82
N LEU A 277 -19.39 9.90 19.61
CA LEU A 277 -18.45 8.90 19.12
C LEU A 277 -17.24 8.73 20.05
N MET A 278 -16.62 9.84 20.46
CA MET A 278 -15.44 9.78 21.32
C MET A 278 -15.77 9.21 22.71
N LYS A 279 -16.90 9.63 23.29
CA LYS A 279 -17.39 9.10 24.57
C LYS A 279 -17.69 7.60 24.50
N LYS A 280 -18.32 7.16 23.40
CA LYS A 280 -18.66 5.75 23.17
C LYS A 280 -17.39 4.89 23.12
N ILE A 281 -16.32 5.39 22.51
CA ILE A 281 -15.05 4.65 22.42
C ILE A 281 -14.33 4.62 23.77
N ASP A 282 -14.34 5.71 24.54
CA ASP A 282 -13.63 5.84 25.82
C ASP A 282 -14.11 4.85 26.90
N VAL A 283 -15.35 4.35 26.78
CA VAL A 283 -15.94 3.37 27.70
C VAL A 283 -15.80 1.92 27.23
N LEU A 284 -15.17 1.65 26.08
CA LEU A 284 -15.02 0.29 25.57
C LEU A 284 -14.02 -0.50 26.43
N PRO A 285 -14.35 -1.75 26.78
CA PRO A 285 -13.42 -2.61 27.53
C PRO A 285 -12.19 -2.95 26.70
N GLY A 286 -11.04 -3.13 27.36
CA GLY A 286 -9.79 -3.56 26.72
C GLY A 286 -9.32 -2.66 25.57
N THR A 287 -9.71 -1.38 25.57
CA THR A 287 -9.51 -0.46 24.44
C THR A 287 -8.65 0.72 24.89
N LYS A 288 -7.60 1.01 24.11
CA LYS A 288 -6.79 2.21 24.28
C LYS A 288 -7.24 3.26 23.27
N GLN A 289 -7.72 4.41 23.74
CA GLN A 289 -8.18 5.46 22.83
C GLN A 289 -7.05 6.43 22.50
N LEU A 290 -6.88 6.73 21.21
CA LEU A 290 -5.85 7.64 20.72
C LEU A 290 -6.45 8.69 19.80
N PHE A 291 -5.88 9.89 19.86
CA PHE A 291 -6.21 10.96 18.93
C PHE A 291 -4.98 11.38 18.13
N SER A 292 -5.11 11.40 16.81
CA SER A 292 -4.10 11.91 15.90
C SER A 292 -4.66 13.08 15.12
N ARG A 293 -3.84 14.11 14.89
CA ARG A 293 -4.19 15.24 14.02
C ARG A 293 -3.16 15.44 12.95
N VAL A 294 -3.62 15.52 11.70
CA VAL A 294 -2.79 15.88 10.56
C VAL A 294 -2.64 17.40 10.50
N VAL A 295 -1.40 17.87 10.45
CA VAL A 295 -1.02 19.28 10.29
C VAL A 295 -0.09 19.44 9.11
N GLY A 296 -0.09 20.60 8.45
CA GLY A 296 0.98 20.90 7.50
C GLY A 296 2.22 21.42 8.22
N GLU A 297 3.40 21.05 7.74
CA GLU A 297 4.68 21.62 8.20
C GLU A 297 4.66 23.15 8.02
N GLU A 298 4.25 23.62 6.83
CA GLU A 298 4.03 25.03 6.52
C GLU A 298 2.53 25.32 6.34
N PRO A 299 1.84 25.99 7.28
CA PRO A 299 0.40 26.23 7.21
C PRO A 299 -0.07 26.99 5.96
N SER A 300 0.74 27.91 5.45
CA SER A 300 0.46 28.71 4.25
C SER A 300 0.48 27.86 2.97
N LEU A 301 1.35 26.86 2.90
CA LEU A 301 1.42 25.91 1.77
C LEU A 301 0.43 24.76 1.93
N PHE A 302 0.11 24.37 3.16
CA PHE A 302 -0.71 23.20 3.43
C PHE A 302 -2.04 23.21 2.69
N GLN A 303 -2.76 24.34 2.68
CA GLN A 303 -4.02 24.44 1.93
C GLN A 303 -3.82 24.26 0.42
N LYS A 304 -2.74 24.82 -0.15
CA LYS A 304 -2.41 24.66 -1.58
C LYS A 304 -2.12 23.20 -1.91
N ILE A 305 -1.34 22.53 -1.06
CA ILE A 305 -0.98 21.11 -1.20
C ILE A 305 -2.22 20.22 -1.11
N VAL A 306 -3.06 20.43 -0.11
CA VAL A 306 -4.31 19.67 0.06
C VAL A 306 -5.25 19.89 -1.13
N ASN A 307 -5.34 21.12 -1.65
CA ASN A 307 -6.10 21.41 -2.86
C ASN A 307 -5.52 20.67 -4.08
N PHE A 308 -4.19 20.70 -4.26
CA PHE A 308 -3.51 19.99 -5.34
C PHE A 308 -3.76 18.48 -5.27
N MET A 309 -3.57 17.86 -4.11
CA MET A 309 -3.82 16.43 -3.87
C MET A 309 -5.29 16.06 -4.14
N GLY A 310 -6.23 16.88 -3.64
CA GLY A 310 -7.66 16.70 -3.85
C GLY A 310 -8.02 16.71 -5.34
N ASN A 311 -7.53 17.70 -6.09
CA ASN A 311 -7.80 17.80 -7.53
C ASN A 311 -7.10 16.72 -8.35
N ARG A 312 -5.89 16.29 -7.96
CA ARG A 312 -5.17 15.20 -8.65
C ARG A 312 -5.87 13.85 -8.47
N ARG A 313 -6.43 13.59 -7.28
CA ARG A 313 -7.23 12.38 -7.01
C ARG A 313 -8.58 12.41 -7.73
N ALA A 314 -9.18 13.60 -7.88
CA ALA A 314 -10.54 13.74 -8.39
C ALA A 314 -10.65 13.36 -9.87
N TRP A 315 -9.69 13.77 -10.71
CA TRP A 315 -9.88 13.80 -12.16
C TRP A 315 -8.77 13.11 -12.94
N LYS A 316 -9.14 12.39 -14.02
CA LYS A 316 -8.18 11.85 -15.00
C LYS A 316 -7.61 13.00 -15.83
N ARG A 317 -6.30 12.99 -16.07
CA ARG A 317 -5.57 14.05 -16.80
C ARG A 317 -4.91 13.58 -18.10
N GLU A 318 -4.56 12.30 -18.17
CA GLU A 318 -3.81 11.70 -19.27
C GLU A 318 -4.28 10.26 -19.53
N GLY A 319 -3.74 9.63 -20.59
CA GLY A 319 -4.06 8.24 -20.94
C GLY A 319 -5.51 8.04 -21.41
N PHE A 320 -6.08 9.02 -22.13
CA PHE A 320 -7.43 8.92 -22.69
C PHE A 320 -7.50 8.07 -23.96
N GLU A 321 -6.38 7.96 -24.68
CA GLU A 321 -6.23 7.13 -25.89
C GLU A 321 -5.99 5.66 -25.57
N GLU A 322 -5.33 5.39 -24.43
CA GLU A 322 -5.19 4.06 -23.86
C GLU A 322 -6.47 3.74 -23.08
N GLN A 323 -7.43 3.11 -23.76
CA GLN A 323 -8.68 2.67 -23.14
C GLN A 323 -8.54 1.19 -22.76
N PRO A 324 -8.13 0.89 -21.51
CA PRO A 324 -8.18 -0.49 -21.05
C PRO A 324 -9.62 -0.97 -21.11
N THR A 325 -9.81 -2.29 -21.24
CA THR A 325 -11.15 -2.87 -21.14
C THR A 325 -11.80 -2.49 -19.81
N LEU A 326 -13.12 -2.24 -19.84
CA LEU A 326 -13.85 -1.97 -18.61
C LEU A 326 -13.74 -3.15 -17.65
N ASP A 327 -13.34 -2.87 -16.42
CA ASP A 327 -13.15 -3.85 -15.35
C ASP A 327 -13.75 -3.31 -14.05
N LEU A 328 -14.74 -4.02 -13.49
CA LEU A 328 -15.41 -3.66 -12.25
C LEU A 328 -14.46 -3.57 -11.05
N ASN A 329 -13.31 -4.25 -11.12
CA ASN A 329 -12.34 -4.35 -10.03
C ASN A 329 -11.10 -3.48 -10.23
N ASN A 330 -11.05 -2.67 -11.30
CA ASN A 330 -9.92 -1.78 -11.57
C ASN A 330 -9.64 -0.83 -10.39
N GLN A 331 -8.43 -0.90 -9.86
CA GLN A 331 -7.95 -0.11 -8.72
C GLN A 331 -7.31 1.22 -9.15
N ARG A 332 -6.92 1.35 -10.42
CA ARG A 332 -6.14 2.49 -10.95
C ARG A 332 -7.02 3.51 -11.66
N ILE A 333 -8.01 4.05 -10.94
CA ILE A 333 -8.94 5.05 -11.49
C ILE A 333 -9.00 6.30 -10.60
N SER A 334 -9.45 7.42 -11.18
CA SER A 334 -9.74 8.66 -10.43
C SER A 334 -10.97 8.49 -9.54
N GLU A 335 -11.08 9.27 -8.44
CA GLU A 335 -12.22 9.13 -7.50
C GLU A 335 -13.50 9.81 -8.01
N SER A 336 -13.38 10.76 -8.96
CA SER A 336 -14.46 11.66 -9.39
C SER A 336 -15.15 12.32 -8.18
N LYS A 337 -14.34 12.82 -7.25
CA LYS A 337 -14.75 13.55 -6.06
C LYS A 337 -14.14 14.94 -6.08
N ALA A 338 -14.91 15.93 -6.50
CA ALA A 338 -14.49 17.32 -6.50
C ALA A 338 -13.99 17.74 -5.10
N TYR A 339 -12.85 18.43 -5.07
CA TYR A 339 -12.34 18.99 -3.83
C TYR A 339 -13.08 20.29 -3.47
N GLY A 340 -13.64 20.34 -2.27
CA GLY A 340 -14.29 21.53 -1.73
C GLY A 340 -13.33 22.37 -0.90
N ALA A 341 -12.64 23.33 -1.53
CA ALA A 341 -11.64 24.17 -0.86
C ALA A 341 -12.19 24.98 0.33
N SER A 342 -13.47 25.37 0.27
CA SER A 342 -14.16 26.09 1.36
C SER A 342 -14.27 25.25 2.64
N GLY A 343 -14.22 23.92 2.55
CA GLY A 343 -14.28 23.02 3.70
C GLY A 343 -12.97 22.89 4.48
N PHE A 344 -11.85 23.40 3.95
CA PHE A 344 -10.52 23.23 4.53
C PHE A 344 -10.43 23.83 5.94
N SER A 345 -10.78 25.11 6.08
CA SER A 345 -10.69 25.84 7.36
C SER A 345 -11.60 25.24 8.44
N PHE A 346 -12.79 24.76 8.05
CA PHE A 346 -13.68 24.02 8.95
C PHE A 346 -13.07 22.70 9.39
N GLY A 347 -12.39 21.98 8.49
CA GLY A 347 -11.67 20.76 8.81
C GLY A 347 -10.51 20.99 9.79
N VAL A 348 -9.70 22.03 9.58
CA VAL A 348 -8.61 22.42 10.49
C VAL A 348 -9.15 22.80 11.86
N SER A 349 -10.04 23.78 11.92
CA SER A 349 -10.60 24.29 13.19
C SER A 349 -11.40 23.21 13.93
N GLY A 350 -12.18 22.40 13.21
CA GLY A 350 -12.93 21.28 13.78
C GLY A 350 -12.02 20.23 14.42
N SER A 351 -10.93 19.88 13.73
CA SER A 351 -9.94 18.92 14.22
C SER A 351 -9.21 19.43 15.47
N GLU A 352 -8.81 20.70 15.49
CA GLU A 352 -8.18 21.31 16.68
C GLU A 352 -9.13 21.35 17.89
N LYS A 353 -10.40 21.69 17.67
CA LYS A 353 -11.39 21.71 18.75
C LYS A 353 -11.69 20.29 19.26
N ALA A 354 -11.77 19.31 18.36
CA ALA A 354 -11.92 17.90 18.72
C ALA A 354 -10.71 17.41 19.54
N GLU A 355 -9.48 17.75 19.14
CA GLU A 355 -8.28 17.41 19.92
C GLU A 355 -8.29 18.05 21.31
N LYS A 356 -8.63 19.34 21.41
CA LYS A 356 -8.75 20.05 22.70
C LYS A 356 -9.80 19.40 23.59
N TRP A 357 -10.93 18.98 23.02
CA TRP A 357 -11.96 18.27 23.75
C TRP A 357 -11.44 16.91 24.22
N PHE A 358 -10.78 16.15 23.35
CA PHE A 358 -10.22 14.84 23.66
C PHE A 358 -9.24 14.92 24.83
N LYS A 359 -8.24 15.82 24.75
CA LYS A 359 -7.24 16.04 25.81
C LYS A 359 -7.85 16.40 27.18
N ARG A 360 -9.04 17.01 27.19
CA ARG A 360 -9.73 17.41 28.42
C ARG A 360 -10.59 16.29 29.01
N HIS A 361 -11.21 15.46 28.17
CA HIS A 361 -12.31 14.59 28.59
C HIS A 361 -12.04 13.10 28.42
N SER A 362 -11.10 12.66 27.56
CA SER A 362 -10.80 11.22 27.43
C SER A 362 -10.02 10.71 28.63
N LYS A 363 -10.17 9.42 28.92
CA LYS A 363 -9.48 8.71 30.00
C LYS A 363 -7.96 8.72 29.80
N ASP A 364 -7.51 8.39 28.60
CA ASP A 364 -6.09 8.19 28.29
C ASP A 364 -5.35 9.48 27.94
N LYS A 365 -6.03 10.46 27.36
CA LYS A 365 -5.45 11.75 26.89
C LYS A 365 -4.25 11.60 25.95
N LEU A 366 -4.10 10.44 25.30
CA LEU A 366 -3.02 10.16 24.36
C LEU A 366 -3.30 10.79 23.01
N SER A 367 -2.50 11.80 22.66
CA SER A 367 -2.61 12.50 21.39
C SER A 367 -1.27 12.57 20.65
N MET A 368 -1.29 12.48 19.33
CA MET A 368 -0.13 12.71 18.48
C MET A 368 -0.46 13.67 17.33
N THR A 369 0.57 14.31 16.81
CA THR A 369 0.49 15.14 15.61
C THR A 369 1.23 14.42 14.49
N ILE A 370 0.58 14.30 13.33
CA ILE A 370 1.20 13.77 12.11
C ILE A 370 1.41 14.96 11.17
N THR A 371 2.66 15.22 10.82
CA THR A 371 3.01 16.33 9.95
C THR A 371 3.00 15.89 8.49
N ASN A 372 2.26 16.64 7.66
CA ASN A 372 2.31 16.60 6.22
C ASN A 372 3.33 17.64 5.77
N ASP A 373 4.51 17.17 5.37
CA ASP A 373 5.64 17.96 4.91
C ASP A 373 5.71 18.01 3.37
N LEU A 374 4.62 17.70 2.67
CA LEU A 374 4.64 17.64 1.21
C LEU A 374 4.76 19.05 0.61
N MET A 375 5.54 19.14 -0.46
CA MET A 375 5.72 20.34 -1.27
C MET A 375 5.58 20.02 -2.76
N LEU A 376 5.38 21.06 -3.57
CA LEU A 376 5.35 20.96 -5.02
C LEU A 376 6.71 21.34 -5.60
N VAL A 377 7.23 20.50 -6.49
CA VAL A 377 8.47 20.76 -7.22
C VAL A 377 8.27 20.51 -8.71
N LYS A 378 9.10 21.15 -9.54
CA LYS A 378 9.16 20.90 -10.98
C LYS A 378 10.59 21.03 -11.46
N GLU A 379 10.86 20.38 -12.58
CA GLU A 379 12.11 20.55 -13.32
C GLU A 379 12.13 21.90 -14.06
N HIS A 380 13.24 22.64 -14.01
CA HIS A 380 13.37 23.96 -14.62
C HIS A 380 14.79 24.29 -15.12
N PRO A 381 15.00 24.41 -16.45
CA PRO A 381 14.04 24.15 -17.53
C PRO A 381 13.70 22.64 -17.67
N PRO A 382 12.61 22.26 -18.37
CA PRO A 382 12.28 20.84 -18.58
C PRO A 382 13.46 20.07 -19.21
N GLY A 383 13.78 18.90 -18.65
CA GLY A 383 14.93 18.08 -19.06
C GLY A 383 16.31 18.57 -18.58
N SER A 384 16.38 19.52 -17.64
CA SER A 384 17.65 20.04 -17.12
C SER A 384 18.17 19.34 -15.86
N GLU A 385 17.39 18.44 -15.28
CA GLU A 385 17.62 17.82 -13.96
C GLU A 385 17.73 18.83 -12.80
N HIS A 386 17.45 20.11 -13.04
CA HIS A 386 17.37 21.14 -12.01
C HIS A 386 15.94 21.22 -11.47
N TRP A 387 15.77 20.96 -10.17
CA TRP A 387 14.47 20.96 -9.53
C TRP A 387 14.30 22.17 -8.63
N GLN A 388 13.14 22.82 -8.76
CA GLN A 388 12.77 23.98 -7.96
C GLN A 388 11.35 23.88 -7.43
N LYS A 389 11.02 24.72 -6.45
CA LYS A 389 9.65 24.85 -5.93
C LYS A 389 8.69 25.23 -7.05
N ALA A 390 7.50 24.67 -7.02
CA ALA A 390 6.47 24.89 -8.04
C ALA A 390 5.15 25.36 -7.42
N GLU A 391 4.29 25.95 -8.25
CA GLU A 391 2.92 26.32 -7.88
C GLU A 391 1.90 25.33 -8.46
N PRO A 392 0.70 25.19 -7.86
CA PRO A 392 -0.35 24.34 -8.39
C PRO A 392 -0.73 24.74 -9.82
N GLY A 393 -0.78 23.77 -10.74
CA GLY A 393 -1.23 23.97 -12.12
C GLY A 393 -0.11 24.20 -13.13
N GLU A 394 1.14 24.35 -12.67
CA GLU A 394 2.28 24.37 -13.57
C GLU A 394 2.49 22.98 -14.23
N PRO A 395 2.98 22.91 -15.48
CA PRO A 395 3.33 21.64 -16.11
C PRO A 395 4.47 20.93 -15.38
N GLY A 396 4.43 19.60 -15.32
CA GLY A 396 5.51 18.79 -14.74
C GLY A 396 5.62 18.85 -13.20
N VAL A 397 4.58 19.31 -12.51
CA VAL A 397 4.58 19.39 -11.05
C VAL A 397 4.52 18.00 -10.41
N GLU A 398 5.47 17.75 -9.52
CA GLU A 398 5.53 16.57 -8.66
C GLU A 398 5.32 16.94 -7.19
N LEU A 399 4.81 15.99 -6.41
CA LEU A 399 4.51 16.14 -4.99
C LEU A 399 5.52 15.31 -4.20
N ILE A 400 6.36 15.96 -3.40
CA ILE A 400 7.51 15.32 -2.73
C ILE A 400 7.61 15.84 -1.29
N SER A 401 8.16 15.04 -0.37
CA SER A 401 8.47 15.50 0.99
C SER A 401 9.49 16.62 0.95
N GLN A 402 9.23 17.69 1.70
CA GLN A 402 10.14 18.82 1.85
C GLN A 402 11.49 18.38 2.43
N ARG A 403 11.49 17.46 3.39
CA ARG A 403 12.73 16.91 3.95
C ARG A 403 13.57 16.18 2.90
N VAL A 404 12.93 15.42 2.03
CA VAL A 404 13.61 14.70 0.93
C VAL A 404 14.20 15.70 -0.05
N PHE A 405 13.43 16.73 -0.43
CA PHE A 405 13.90 17.77 -1.34
C PHE A 405 15.06 18.58 -0.76
N ASP A 406 14.93 19.05 0.48
CA ASP A 406 15.96 19.83 1.16
C ASP A 406 17.26 19.01 1.34
N TYR A 407 17.14 17.71 1.62
CA TYR A 407 18.29 16.81 1.70
C TYR A 407 18.97 16.63 0.33
N TRP A 408 18.21 16.45 -0.74
CA TRP A 408 18.77 16.43 -2.09
C TRP A 408 19.52 17.73 -2.40
N GLN A 409 18.93 18.89 -2.12
CA GLN A 409 19.56 20.18 -2.36
C GLN A 409 20.87 20.33 -1.55
N PHE A 410 20.88 19.88 -0.30
CA PHE A 410 22.08 19.85 0.53
C PHE A 410 23.20 19.01 -0.12
N LEU A 411 22.87 17.82 -0.62
CA LEU A 411 23.84 16.96 -1.31
C LEU A 411 24.40 17.63 -2.57
N GLN A 412 23.56 18.31 -3.34
CA GLN A 412 24.00 19.03 -4.56
C GLN A 412 24.88 20.25 -4.26
N GLN A 413 24.75 20.86 -3.07
CA GLN A 413 25.52 22.04 -2.66
C GLN A 413 26.83 21.70 -1.94
N THR A 414 27.01 20.44 -1.51
CA THR A 414 28.20 20.05 -0.74
C THR A 414 29.38 19.83 -1.69
N THR A 415 30.26 20.83 -1.80
CA THR A 415 31.43 20.84 -2.70
C THR A 415 32.63 20.04 -2.18
N ASP A 416 32.71 19.79 -0.86
CA ASP A 416 33.79 19.00 -0.26
C ASP A 416 33.30 17.58 0.04
N GLY A 417 33.44 16.71 -0.96
CA GLY A 417 33.05 15.31 -0.88
C GLY A 417 33.74 14.52 0.26
N ASN A 418 34.79 15.06 0.90
CA ASN A 418 35.41 14.40 2.05
C ASN A 418 34.54 14.41 3.31
N SER A 419 33.58 15.34 3.39
CA SER A 419 32.64 15.45 4.52
C SER A 419 31.40 14.57 4.41
N LEU A 420 31.15 14.01 3.22
CA LEU A 420 29.98 13.17 2.95
C LEU A 420 30.24 11.71 3.32
N SER A 421 29.26 11.07 3.95
CA SER A 421 29.27 9.61 4.15
C SER A 421 29.26 8.88 2.81
N ILE A 422 29.61 7.58 2.81
CA ILE A 422 29.54 6.76 1.58
C ILE A 422 28.12 6.74 1.01
N SER A 423 27.10 6.69 1.88
CA SER A 423 25.70 6.79 1.47
C SER A 423 25.36 8.16 0.87
N ASP A 424 25.84 9.24 1.46
CA ASP A 424 25.59 10.59 0.93
C ASP A 424 26.24 10.78 -0.43
N LYS A 425 27.45 10.26 -0.64
CA LYS A 425 28.13 10.27 -1.95
C LYS A 425 27.33 9.50 -3.00
N TYR A 426 26.82 8.33 -2.63
CA TYR A 426 25.96 7.55 -3.50
C TYR A 426 24.68 8.32 -3.86
N TYR A 427 24.01 8.91 -2.88
CA TYR A 427 22.78 9.67 -3.12
C TYR A 427 23.03 10.97 -3.91
N ALA A 428 24.18 11.61 -3.72
CA ALA A 428 24.59 12.80 -4.46
C ALA A 428 24.80 12.50 -5.95
N SER A 429 25.21 11.27 -6.30
CA SER A 429 25.39 10.84 -7.69
C SER A 429 24.09 10.38 -8.39
N LEU A 430 22.95 10.40 -7.70
CA LEU A 430 21.67 10.03 -8.29
C LEU A 430 20.97 11.26 -8.88
N ASP A 431 20.35 11.09 -10.05
CA ASP A 431 19.35 12.05 -10.52
C ASP A 431 18.19 12.16 -9.52
N PHE A 432 17.51 13.30 -9.49
CA PHE A 432 16.49 13.58 -8.48
C PHE A 432 15.34 12.56 -8.46
N LYS A 433 14.90 12.06 -9.62
CA LYS A 433 13.80 11.08 -9.69
C LYS A 433 14.24 9.74 -9.12
N ARG A 434 15.47 9.31 -9.41
CA ARG A 434 16.04 8.10 -8.82
C ARG A 434 16.29 8.29 -7.32
N PHE A 435 16.86 9.41 -6.90
CA PHE A 435 17.02 9.77 -5.49
C PHE A 435 15.70 9.66 -4.71
N CYS A 436 14.61 10.26 -5.22
CA CYS A 436 13.30 10.21 -4.58
C CYS A 436 12.71 8.79 -4.54
N LYS A 437 12.97 7.96 -5.55
CA LYS A 437 12.56 6.54 -5.53
C LYS A 437 13.36 5.72 -4.52
N GLU A 438 14.61 6.08 -4.29
CA GLU A 438 15.50 5.34 -3.39
C GLU A 438 15.32 5.72 -1.92
N ILE A 439 15.01 6.99 -1.64
CA ILE A 439 14.56 7.46 -0.32
C ILE A 439 13.07 7.14 -0.19
N THR A 440 12.80 5.85 0.03
CA THR A 440 11.44 5.31 0.03
C THR A 440 10.60 5.78 1.23
N ARG A 441 11.20 6.33 2.30
CA ARG A 441 10.51 7.01 3.40
C ARG A 441 11.40 8.13 3.97
N PRO A 442 10.90 9.37 4.16
CA PRO A 442 11.64 10.41 4.88
C PRO A 442 12.03 9.98 6.31
N ASP A 443 11.24 9.09 6.92
CA ASP A 443 11.50 8.50 8.25
C ASP A 443 12.59 7.42 8.24
N ASP A 444 13.04 6.98 7.06
CA ASP A 444 14.19 6.09 6.93
C ASP A 444 15.51 6.81 7.16
N LEU A 445 15.53 8.13 7.41
CA LEU A 445 16.72 8.88 7.80
C LEU A 445 16.51 9.49 9.19
N ILE A 446 17.44 9.21 10.11
CA ILE A 446 17.46 9.80 11.44
C ILE A 446 18.78 10.53 11.67
N ARG A 447 18.72 11.64 12.40
CA ARG A 447 19.91 12.26 12.98
C ARG A 447 20.12 11.73 14.37
N VAL A 448 21.32 11.23 14.61
CA VAL A 448 21.74 10.73 15.91
C VAL A 448 23.08 11.30 16.29
N LYS A 449 23.30 11.54 17.58
CA LYS A 449 24.59 11.95 18.12
C LYS A 449 25.03 11.02 19.23
N PRO A 450 26.35 10.87 19.48
CA PRO A 450 26.83 10.07 20.60
C PRO A 450 26.24 10.60 21.92
N ASP A 451 25.79 9.69 22.77
CA ASP A 451 25.45 10.01 24.16
C ASP A 451 26.78 10.34 24.89
N PRO A 452 26.95 11.57 25.39
CA PRO A 452 28.20 11.96 26.06
C PRO A 452 28.46 11.16 27.34
N GLU A 453 27.42 10.61 27.98
CA GLU A 453 27.55 9.78 29.19
C GLU A 453 27.78 8.30 28.85
N HIS A 454 27.34 7.87 27.67
CA HIS A 454 27.44 6.49 27.22
C HIS A 454 27.91 6.46 25.76
N PRO A 455 29.23 6.53 25.47
CA PRO A 455 29.75 6.67 24.09
C PRO A 455 29.31 5.60 23.08
N ARG A 456 28.77 4.47 23.56
CA ARG A 456 28.17 3.40 22.75
C ARG A 456 26.67 3.54 22.53
N ARG A 457 26.05 4.58 23.05
CA ARG A 457 24.64 4.93 22.82
C ARG A 457 24.60 6.16 21.94
N TRP A 458 23.57 6.21 21.12
CA TRP A 458 23.34 7.27 20.16
C TRP A 458 21.93 7.80 20.38
N LEU A 459 21.82 9.09 20.66
CA LEU A 459 20.56 9.78 20.97
C LEU A 459 20.05 10.48 19.73
N ALA A 460 18.72 10.56 19.59
CA ALA A 460 18.10 11.38 18.55
C ALA A 460 18.58 12.84 18.69
N ALA A 461 19.00 13.44 17.58
CA ALA A 461 19.53 14.79 17.53
C ALA A 461 18.58 15.74 16.78
N PRO A 462 18.46 17.00 17.21
CA PRO A 462 17.76 18.05 16.43
C PRO A 462 18.36 18.25 15.03
N ILE A 463 17.56 18.78 14.11
CA ILE A 463 17.93 18.99 12.69
C ILE A 463 19.17 19.88 12.53
N HIS A 464 19.42 20.80 13.48
CA HIS A 464 20.51 21.78 13.42
C HIS A 464 21.70 21.45 14.32
N ASP A 465 21.77 20.25 14.89
CA ASP A 465 22.83 19.88 15.84
C ASP A 465 24.16 19.59 15.10
N GLN A 466 25.17 20.43 15.35
CA GLN A 466 26.50 20.28 14.75
C GLN A 466 27.20 19.07 15.36
N GLY A 467 27.51 18.06 14.54
CA GLY A 467 28.11 16.79 14.96
C GLY A 467 27.13 15.61 15.03
N ALA A 468 25.86 15.81 14.69
CA ALA A 468 24.92 14.70 14.51
C ALA A 468 25.19 13.94 13.20
N LEU A 469 25.30 12.62 13.31
CA LEU A 469 25.38 11.69 12.18
C LEU A 469 23.98 11.51 11.59
N LEU A 470 23.83 11.76 10.28
CA LEU A 470 22.65 11.38 9.53
C LEU A 470 22.83 9.94 9.07
N VAL A 471 21.95 9.05 9.52
CA VAL A 471 22.03 7.61 9.21
C VAL A 471 20.66 7.09 8.83
N SER A 472 20.62 6.06 8.00
CA SER A 472 19.35 5.41 7.78
C SER A 472 18.81 4.79 9.07
N ARG A 473 17.53 4.99 9.36
CA ARG A 473 16.79 4.34 10.46
C ARG A 473 17.01 2.83 10.44
N ARG A 474 17.07 2.21 9.26
CA ARG A 474 17.30 0.78 9.10
C ARG A 474 18.71 0.36 9.50
N VAL A 475 19.73 1.12 9.06
CA VAL A 475 21.13 0.89 9.49
C VAL A 475 21.23 1.06 11.00
N TYR A 476 20.58 2.07 11.55
CA TYR A 476 20.58 2.32 12.99
C TYR A 476 19.89 1.19 13.77
N ASP A 477 18.71 0.77 13.35
CA ASP A 477 17.96 -0.30 14.04
C ASP A 477 18.69 -1.66 13.90
N GLN A 478 19.33 -1.94 12.75
CA GLN A 478 20.20 -3.13 12.58
C GLN A 478 21.45 -3.05 13.46
N TRP A 479 22.16 -1.93 13.45
CA TRP A 479 23.32 -1.71 14.32
C TRP A 479 22.95 -1.87 15.80
N ARG A 480 21.83 -1.27 16.20
CA ARG A 480 21.32 -1.37 17.58
C ARG A 480 20.99 -2.81 17.94
N PHE A 481 20.33 -3.56 17.05
CA PHE A 481 20.09 -4.98 17.24
C PHE A 481 21.40 -5.75 17.46
N LEU A 482 22.45 -5.46 16.69
CA LEU A 482 23.76 -6.09 16.90
C LEU A 482 24.36 -5.74 18.28
N GLN A 483 24.25 -4.48 18.71
CA GLN A 483 24.71 -4.06 20.04
C GLN A 483 23.97 -4.79 21.16
N ASP A 484 22.64 -4.83 21.09
CA ASP A 484 21.77 -5.39 22.12
C ASP A 484 21.96 -6.91 22.26
N ASN A 485 22.35 -7.62 21.19
CA ASN A 485 22.57 -9.07 21.19
C ASN A 485 24.05 -9.49 21.35
N SER A 486 24.99 -8.55 21.28
CA SER A 486 26.44 -8.83 21.30
C SER A 486 26.89 -9.65 22.51
N SER A 487 26.30 -9.41 23.69
CA SER A 487 26.68 -10.10 24.93
C SER A 487 26.24 -11.58 24.93
N GLN A 488 25.08 -11.88 24.34
CA GLN A 488 24.60 -13.24 24.19
C GLN A 488 25.47 -14.02 23.20
N TRP A 489 25.78 -13.43 22.04
CA TRP A 489 26.68 -14.06 21.08
C TRP A 489 28.10 -14.26 21.62
N LEU A 490 28.58 -13.38 22.49
CA LEU A 490 29.88 -13.58 23.14
C LEU A 490 29.87 -14.83 24.04
N LEU A 491 28.77 -15.06 24.74
CA LEU A 491 28.57 -16.23 25.62
C LEU A 491 28.47 -17.52 24.79
N GLU A 492 27.62 -17.52 23.76
CA GLU A 492 27.47 -18.65 22.82
C GLU A 492 28.77 -18.96 22.04
N SER A 493 29.62 -17.95 21.80
CA SER A 493 30.95 -18.13 21.21
C SER A 493 31.92 -18.81 22.16
N GLN A 494 31.85 -18.52 23.46
CA GLN A 494 32.69 -19.16 24.49
C GLN A 494 32.28 -20.62 24.70
N GLU A 495 31.01 -20.94 24.50
CA GLU A 495 30.45 -22.30 24.58
C GLU A 495 30.63 -23.12 23.28
N GLY A 496 31.13 -22.50 22.20
CA GLY A 496 31.39 -23.19 20.93
C GLY A 496 30.13 -23.47 20.09
N HIS A 497 29.02 -22.79 20.39
CA HIS A 497 27.72 -23.01 19.74
C HIS A 497 27.35 -21.94 18.69
N LEU A 498 28.24 -20.97 18.43
CA LEU A 498 27.95 -19.86 17.54
C LEU A 498 27.97 -20.24 16.05
N SER A 499 26.90 -19.92 15.31
CA SER A 499 26.83 -20.11 13.86
C SER A 499 27.78 -19.15 13.11
N GLU A 500 28.15 -19.46 11.86
CA GLU A 500 28.98 -18.56 11.04
C GLU A 500 28.33 -17.19 10.79
N GLY A 501 27.00 -17.15 10.70
CA GLY A 501 26.25 -15.89 10.60
C GLY A 501 26.37 -15.05 11.88
N ASP A 502 26.27 -15.71 13.04
CA ASP A 502 26.37 -15.06 14.34
C ASP A 502 27.80 -14.62 14.67
N LYS A 503 28.83 -15.33 14.19
CA LYS A 503 30.24 -14.86 14.26
C LYS A 503 30.42 -13.55 13.50
N LYS A 504 29.83 -13.43 12.31
CA LYS A 504 29.86 -12.19 11.54
C LYS A 504 29.10 -11.07 12.24
N ASN A 505 27.90 -11.35 12.75
CA ASN A 505 27.11 -10.39 13.51
C ASN A 505 27.84 -9.91 14.77
N LEU A 506 28.56 -10.81 15.45
CA LEU A 506 29.38 -10.47 16.60
C LEU A 506 30.55 -9.55 16.24
N LEU A 507 31.25 -9.80 15.12
CA LEU A 507 32.29 -8.89 14.61
C LEU A 507 31.70 -7.52 14.23
N ASP A 508 30.55 -7.51 13.56
CA ASP A 508 29.86 -6.30 13.16
C ASP A 508 29.35 -5.49 14.37
N SER A 509 29.02 -6.16 15.48
CA SER A 509 28.65 -5.50 16.75
C SER A 509 29.80 -4.73 17.42
N GLN A 510 31.05 -4.94 17.01
CA GLN A 510 32.19 -4.21 17.57
C GLN A 510 32.42 -2.85 16.89
N LEU A 511 31.75 -2.59 15.76
CA LEU A 511 31.90 -1.35 15.00
C LEU A 511 31.11 -0.21 15.64
N SER A 512 31.67 1.00 15.62
CA SER A 512 30.88 2.21 15.90
C SER A 512 29.76 2.35 14.86
N LEU A 513 28.70 3.10 15.18
CA LEU A 513 27.61 3.33 14.22
C LEU A 513 28.12 3.98 12.93
N GLU A 514 29.10 4.87 13.03
CA GLU A 514 29.73 5.50 11.87
C GLU A 514 30.48 4.48 11.00
N GLU A 515 31.34 3.65 11.59
CA GLU A 515 32.05 2.59 10.86
C GLU A 515 31.11 1.53 10.29
N TYR A 516 30.09 1.14 11.05
CA TYR A 516 29.06 0.21 10.62
C TYR A 516 28.27 0.78 9.44
N SER A 517 27.89 2.06 9.47
CA SER A 517 27.20 2.72 8.35
C SER A 517 28.07 2.83 7.09
N LYS A 518 29.39 2.94 7.24
CA LYS A 518 30.35 2.92 6.12
C LYS A 518 30.52 1.50 5.55
N LYS A 519 30.43 0.47 6.40
CA LYS A 519 30.56 -0.94 6.03
C LYS A 519 29.28 -1.53 5.43
N VAL A 520 28.13 -1.15 5.98
CA VAL A 520 26.83 -1.66 5.56
C VAL A 520 26.40 -0.96 4.30
N ILE A 521 26.58 -1.64 3.18
CA ILE A 521 25.85 -1.33 1.96
C ILE A 521 24.40 -1.75 2.25
N LEU A 522 23.54 -0.76 2.49
CA LEU A 522 22.10 -0.99 2.45
C LEU A 522 21.75 -1.49 1.06
N LYS A 523 21.63 -2.81 0.94
CA LYS A 523 20.91 -3.34 -0.20
C LYS A 523 19.46 -2.96 0.00
N PRO A 524 18.90 -2.21 -0.95
CA PRO A 524 17.54 -1.76 -0.85
C PRO A 524 16.62 -2.97 -0.69
N HIS A 525 15.71 -2.92 0.27
CA HIS A 525 14.62 -3.87 0.29
C HIS A 525 13.75 -3.58 -0.94
N ILE A 526 13.84 -4.49 -1.91
CA ILE A 526 12.97 -4.61 -3.09
C ILE A 526 13.04 -3.38 -4.01
N LYS A 527 13.87 -3.43 -5.06
CA LYS A 527 13.97 -2.40 -6.11
C LYS A 527 13.26 -2.73 -7.41
N THR A 528 12.85 -3.98 -7.66
CA THR A 528 12.26 -4.30 -8.97
C THR A 528 10.94 -5.04 -8.89
N SER A 529 10.18 -4.94 -9.98
CA SER A 529 8.91 -5.64 -10.12
C SER A 529 9.12 -7.16 -10.07
N ALA A 530 10.26 -7.66 -10.55
CA ALA A 530 10.62 -9.07 -10.42
C ALA A 530 10.93 -9.49 -8.97
N GLU A 531 11.55 -8.63 -8.16
CA GLU A 531 11.81 -8.93 -6.74
C GLU A 531 10.50 -8.98 -5.92
N ILE A 532 9.53 -8.11 -6.25
CA ILE A 532 8.16 -8.20 -5.69
C ILE A 532 7.52 -9.53 -6.09
N ASP A 533 7.61 -9.91 -7.37
CA ASP A 533 7.01 -11.15 -7.86
C ASP A 533 7.67 -12.39 -7.24
N ILE A 534 9.00 -12.36 -7.02
CA ILE A 534 9.72 -13.43 -6.31
C ILE A 534 9.23 -13.52 -4.86
N LYS A 535 9.05 -12.38 -4.18
CA LYS A 535 8.55 -12.35 -2.80
C LYS A 535 7.13 -12.89 -2.70
N VAL A 536 6.24 -12.47 -3.59
CA VAL A 536 4.86 -12.98 -3.69
C VAL A 536 4.85 -14.48 -3.98
N ALA A 537 5.72 -14.96 -4.89
CA ALA A 537 5.85 -16.38 -5.19
C ALA A 537 6.40 -17.18 -4.01
N LEU A 538 7.36 -16.63 -3.25
CA LEU A 538 7.88 -17.22 -2.03
C LEU A 538 6.79 -17.34 -0.95
N ASP A 539 6.01 -16.28 -0.74
CA ASP A 539 4.91 -16.32 0.25
C ASP A 539 3.86 -17.36 -0.17
N ALA A 540 3.60 -17.55 -1.47
CA ALA A 540 2.75 -18.63 -1.97
C ALA A 540 3.34 -20.03 -1.71
N ILE A 541 4.66 -20.20 -1.83
CA ILE A 541 5.38 -21.44 -1.50
C ILE A 541 5.26 -21.76 -0.01
N VAL A 542 5.52 -20.78 0.86
CA VAL A 542 5.43 -20.94 2.32
C VAL A 542 4.00 -21.31 2.72
N ASN A 543 3.00 -20.61 2.19
CA ASN A 543 1.60 -20.91 2.47
C ASN A 543 1.20 -22.32 1.99
N ARG A 544 1.70 -22.76 0.83
CA ARG A 544 1.46 -24.12 0.34
C ARG A 544 2.15 -25.18 1.18
N HIS A 545 3.38 -24.92 1.62
CA HIS A 545 4.13 -25.77 2.55
C HIS A 545 3.35 -25.96 3.85
N LEU A 546 2.91 -24.88 4.48
CA LEU A 546 2.12 -24.92 5.72
C LEU A 546 0.81 -25.73 5.55
N LYS A 547 0.05 -25.49 4.48
CA LYS A 547 -1.18 -26.27 4.20
C LYS A 547 -0.94 -27.76 4.01
N LEU A 548 0.17 -28.14 3.36
CA LEU A 548 0.53 -29.55 3.21
C LEU A 548 0.94 -30.18 4.53
N GLN A 549 1.64 -29.43 5.39
CA GLN A 549 2.01 -29.86 6.73
C GLN A 549 0.77 -30.07 7.61
N GLU A 550 -0.17 -29.12 7.61
CA GLU A 550 -1.45 -29.24 8.33
C GLU A 550 -2.26 -30.45 7.85
N GLY A 551 -2.32 -30.67 6.53
CA GLY A 551 -2.99 -31.83 5.95
C GLY A 551 -2.36 -33.15 6.34
N LEU A 552 -1.02 -33.22 6.39
CA LEU A 552 -0.27 -34.38 6.86
C LEU A 552 -0.56 -34.65 8.34
N ASP A 553 -0.47 -33.62 9.19
CA ASP A 553 -0.68 -33.75 10.63
C ASP A 553 -2.12 -34.18 10.97
N ALA A 554 -3.11 -33.60 10.29
CA ALA A 554 -4.52 -33.98 10.46
C ALA A 554 -4.80 -35.40 9.96
N GLY A 555 -4.16 -35.79 8.86
CA GLY A 555 -4.27 -37.14 8.30
C GLY A 555 -3.64 -38.21 9.19
N LEU A 556 -2.47 -37.94 9.77
CA LEU A 556 -1.81 -38.79 10.76
C LEU A 556 -2.65 -38.95 12.03
N LYS A 557 -3.19 -37.84 12.56
CA LYS A 557 -4.06 -37.86 13.76
C LYS A 557 -5.35 -38.64 13.55
N SER A 558 -5.90 -38.59 12.33
CA SER A 558 -7.16 -39.26 12.02
C SER A 558 -7.01 -40.71 11.53
N GLY A 559 -5.77 -41.16 11.26
CA GLY A 559 -5.51 -42.48 10.68
C GLY A 559 -6.08 -42.68 9.27
N LYS A 560 -6.43 -41.57 8.58
CA LYS A 560 -7.12 -41.60 7.27
C LYS A 560 -6.18 -41.62 6.07
N LEU A 561 -4.89 -41.39 6.28
CA LEU A 561 -3.89 -41.44 5.21
C LEU A 561 -3.26 -42.82 5.12
N SER A 562 -3.19 -43.35 3.90
CA SER A 562 -2.38 -44.53 3.60
C SER A 562 -0.87 -44.20 3.71
N PRO A 563 -0.01 -45.21 3.95
CA PRO A 563 1.45 -45.00 3.95
C PRO A 563 1.97 -44.34 2.68
N GLU A 564 1.40 -44.68 1.53
CA GLU A 564 1.75 -44.11 0.23
C GLU A 564 1.37 -42.61 0.13
N GLU A 565 0.24 -42.19 0.71
CA GLU A 565 -0.16 -40.78 0.74
C GLU A 565 0.71 -39.95 1.70
N ILE A 566 1.11 -40.53 2.83
CA ILE A 566 2.05 -39.92 3.78
C ILE A 566 3.38 -39.65 3.08
N GLU A 567 3.95 -40.66 2.42
CA GLU A 567 5.21 -40.54 1.68
C GLU A 567 5.13 -39.45 0.60
N LYS A 568 4.03 -39.42 -0.15
CA LYS A 568 3.78 -38.42 -1.21
C LYS A 568 3.65 -37.00 -0.65
N LEU A 569 3.01 -36.80 0.51
CA LEU A 569 2.91 -35.49 1.15
C LEU A 569 4.28 -35.04 1.70
N GLN A 570 5.01 -35.95 2.34
CA GLN A 570 6.35 -35.69 2.87
C GLN A 570 7.32 -35.25 1.77
N ALA A 571 7.31 -35.92 0.62
CA ALA A 571 8.15 -35.58 -0.53
C ALA A 571 7.86 -34.17 -1.06
N LYS A 572 6.58 -33.76 -1.13
CA LYS A 572 6.19 -32.39 -1.54
C LYS A 572 6.65 -31.34 -0.54
N ILE A 573 6.46 -31.61 0.75
CA ILE A 573 6.91 -30.74 1.84
C ILE A 573 8.43 -30.54 1.74
N ASN A 574 9.19 -31.61 1.55
CA ASN A 574 10.65 -31.54 1.41
C ASN A 574 11.09 -30.73 0.18
N VAL A 575 10.40 -30.87 -0.95
CA VAL A 575 10.66 -30.06 -2.15
C VAL A 575 10.47 -28.57 -1.88
N LEU A 576 9.32 -28.20 -1.29
CA LEU A 576 8.98 -26.80 -1.01
C LEU A 576 9.92 -26.20 0.06
N LYS A 577 10.18 -26.94 1.13
CA LYS A 577 11.12 -26.53 2.19
C LYS A 577 12.53 -26.34 1.65
N GLY A 578 12.99 -27.22 0.76
CA GLY A 578 14.31 -27.07 0.12
C GLY A 578 14.39 -25.81 -0.77
N ILE A 579 13.31 -25.43 -1.45
CA ILE A 579 13.25 -24.20 -2.25
C ILE A 579 13.20 -22.97 -1.33
N GLU A 580 12.44 -23.04 -0.25
CA GLU A 580 12.35 -21.98 0.76
C GLU A 580 13.74 -21.64 1.36
N ILE A 581 14.54 -22.67 1.71
CA ILE A 581 15.90 -22.51 2.22
C ILE A 581 16.77 -21.78 1.19
N VAL A 582 16.81 -22.28 -0.05
CA VAL A 582 17.63 -21.68 -1.11
C VAL A 582 17.23 -20.22 -1.38
N LEU A 583 15.94 -19.90 -1.34
CA LEU A 583 15.45 -18.53 -1.51
C LEU A 583 15.78 -17.61 -0.34
N LYS A 584 15.80 -18.12 0.90
CA LYS A 584 16.23 -17.37 2.09
C LYS A 584 17.73 -17.07 2.07
N ASP A 585 18.52 -17.97 1.48
CA ASP A 585 19.98 -17.81 1.36
C ASP A 585 20.39 -16.91 0.18
N LEU A 586 19.43 -16.54 -0.68
CA LEU A 586 19.59 -15.68 -1.84
C LEU A 586 19.70 -14.19 -1.44
N ASN A 587 20.62 -13.89 -0.52
CA ASN A 587 20.87 -12.53 -0.02
C ASN A 587 21.43 -11.58 -1.09
N SER A 588 21.83 -12.09 -2.26
CA SER A 588 22.35 -11.31 -3.41
C SER A 588 22.29 -12.13 -4.70
N PRO A 589 21.16 -12.14 -5.43
CA PRO A 589 21.04 -12.93 -6.65
C PRO A 589 22.00 -12.42 -7.73
N SER A 590 22.94 -13.25 -8.18
CA SER A 590 23.53 -13.12 -9.50
C SER A 590 22.61 -13.74 -10.56
N LYS A 591 22.74 -13.33 -11.82
CA LYS A 591 22.03 -13.99 -12.94
C LYS A 591 22.23 -15.50 -12.92
N ASP A 592 23.48 -15.94 -12.69
CA ASP A 592 23.83 -17.36 -12.62
C ASP A 592 23.14 -18.08 -11.46
N SER A 593 23.03 -17.44 -10.29
CA SER A 593 22.32 -18.03 -9.14
C SER A 593 20.81 -18.14 -9.37
N LEU A 594 20.22 -17.18 -10.09
CA LEU A 594 18.80 -17.21 -10.47
C LEU A 594 18.53 -18.29 -11.53
N MET A 595 19.42 -18.42 -12.51
CA MET A 595 19.35 -19.50 -13.51
C MET A 595 19.50 -20.88 -12.86
N ALA A 596 20.47 -21.06 -11.97
CA ALA A 596 20.66 -22.32 -11.24
C ALA A 596 19.42 -22.67 -10.38
N LEU A 597 18.81 -21.69 -9.72
CA LEU A 597 17.57 -21.90 -8.98
C LEU A 597 16.40 -22.27 -9.89
N ARG A 598 16.25 -21.57 -11.03
CA ARG A 598 15.23 -21.86 -12.04
C ARG A 598 15.35 -23.30 -12.56
N GLU A 599 16.56 -23.73 -12.90
CA GLU A 599 16.87 -25.10 -13.34
C GLU A 599 16.59 -26.14 -12.23
N ASN A 600 16.92 -25.81 -10.98
CA ASN A 600 16.60 -26.66 -9.83
C ASN A 600 15.09 -26.87 -9.68
N ILE A 601 14.28 -25.81 -9.86
CA ILE A 601 12.82 -25.90 -9.82
C ILE A 601 12.29 -26.75 -10.98
N ASP A 602 12.81 -26.57 -12.19
CA ASP A 602 12.46 -27.39 -13.35
C ASP A 602 12.74 -28.88 -13.10
N PHE A 603 13.90 -29.20 -12.53
CA PHE A 603 14.26 -30.56 -12.14
C PHE A 603 13.29 -31.14 -11.10
N LYS A 604 12.95 -30.37 -10.05
CA LYS A 604 12.01 -30.81 -9.01
C LYS A 604 10.59 -30.99 -9.54
N ILE A 605 10.13 -30.15 -10.47
CA ILE A 605 8.82 -30.31 -11.14
C ILE A 605 8.80 -31.60 -11.97
N LYS A 606 9.89 -31.94 -12.67
CA LYS A 606 10.00 -33.19 -13.44
C LYS A 606 10.02 -34.42 -12.54
N ALA A 607 10.83 -34.40 -11.48
CA ALA A 607 10.89 -35.48 -10.50
C ALA A 607 9.50 -35.74 -9.88
N LEU A 608 8.77 -34.68 -9.51
CA LEU A 608 7.40 -34.79 -9.01
C LEU A 608 6.38 -35.23 -10.09
N LYS A 609 6.70 -35.29 -11.37
CA LYS A 609 5.81 -35.89 -12.40
C LYS A 609 6.12 -37.37 -12.61
N GLU A 610 7.39 -37.72 -12.63
CA GLU A 610 7.88 -39.09 -12.89
C GLU A 610 7.46 -40.08 -11.77
N HIS A 611 7.33 -39.60 -10.54
CA HIS A 611 6.90 -40.39 -9.38
C HIS A 611 5.36 -40.59 -9.30
N GLY A 612 4.63 -40.38 -10.40
CA GLY A 612 3.21 -40.77 -10.51
C GLY A 612 2.23 -39.90 -9.70
N TYR A 613 2.61 -38.66 -9.37
CA TYR A 613 1.72 -37.74 -8.66
C TYR A 613 0.58 -37.28 -9.59
N THR A 614 -0.66 -37.70 -9.30
CA THR A 614 -1.84 -37.45 -10.13
C THR A 614 -2.20 -35.96 -10.24
N HIS A 615 -2.79 -35.56 -11.38
CA HIS A 615 -3.16 -34.17 -11.71
C HIS A 615 -4.01 -33.46 -10.64
N ARG A 616 -4.83 -34.21 -9.88
CA ARG A 616 -5.73 -33.64 -8.85
C ARG A 616 -5.00 -33.20 -7.57
N LEU A 617 -3.92 -33.88 -7.20
CA LEU A 617 -3.15 -33.58 -5.97
C LEU A 617 -1.90 -32.73 -6.24
N TYR A 618 -1.51 -32.60 -7.51
CA TYR A 618 -0.26 -31.94 -7.93
C TYR A 618 -0.47 -30.52 -8.49
N SER A 619 -1.65 -30.24 -9.06
CA SER A 619 -1.95 -28.99 -9.79
C SER A 619 -1.64 -27.72 -9.00
N GLU A 620 -1.95 -27.68 -7.70
CA GLU A 620 -1.69 -26.49 -6.88
C GLU A 620 -0.20 -26.30 -6.56
N THR A 621 0.53 -27.38 -6.25
CA THR A 621 1.97 -27.31 -5.97
C THR A 621 2.73 -26.96 -7.25
N GLU A 622 2.38 -27.55 -8.39
CA GLU A 622 2.94 -27.21 -9.69
C GLU A 622 2.67 -25.74 -10.05
N ARG A 623 1.45 -25.24 -9.83
CA ARG A 623 1.10 -23.84 -10.09
C ARG A 623 1.98 -22.89 -9.28
N VAL A 624 2.16 -23.14 -7.99
CA VAL A 624 2.99 -22.29 -7.12
C VAL A 624 4.46 -22.31 -7.56
N LEU A 625 4.99 -23.48 -7.95
CA LEU A 625 6.36 -23.59 -8.47
C LEU A 625 6.53 -22.89 -9.83
N LYS A 626 5.55 -23.00 -10.74
CA LYS A 626 5.56 -22.27 -12.03
C LYS A 626 5.45 -20.77 -11.87
N ASN A 627 4.69 -20.30 -10.88
CA ASN A 627 4.63 -18.87 -10.55
C ASN A 627 6.01 -18.35 -10.11
N LEU A 628 6.74 -19.13 -9.30
CA LEU A 628 8.11 -18.80 -8.94
C LEU A 628 9.03 -18.80 -10.18
N GLN A 629 8.90 -19.77 -11.08
CA GLN A 629 9.68 -19.77 -12.34
C GLN A 629 9.41 -18.52 -13.18
N GLY A 630 8.15 -18.11 -13.33
CA GLY A 630 7.80 -16.88 -14.03
C GLY A 630 8.40 -15.63 -13.38
N ALA A 631 8.44 -15.58 -12.05
CA ALA A 631 9.11 -14.51 -11.31
C ALA A 631 10.64 -14.50 -11.51
N LEU A 632 11.27 -15.69 -11.54
CA LEU A 632 12.69 -15.85 -11.82
C LEU A 632 13.05 -15.48 -13.27
N ASP A 633 12.24 -15.88 -14.25
CA ASP A 633 12.39 -15.51 -15.67
C ASP A 633 12.32 -13.99 -15.86
N LYS A 634 11.36 -13.36 -15.17
CA LYS A 634 11.26 -11.91 -15.12
C LYS A 634 12.49 -11.28 -14.49
N ALA A 635 13.02 -11.83 -13.39
CA ALA A 635 14.24 -11.32 -12.77
C ALA A 635 15.47 -11.46 -13.69
N ILE A 636 15.63 -12.62 -14.34
CA ILE A 636 16.73 -12.89 -15.28
C ILE A 636 16.66 -11.92 -16.49
N SER A 637 15.48 -11.67 -17.03
CA SER A 637 15.32 -10.70 -18.14
C SER A 637 15.57 -9.25 -17.72
N GLU A 638 15.26 -8.87 -16.47
CA GLU A 638 15.61 -7.56 -15.92
C GLU A 638 17.13 -7.37 -15.77
N PHE A 639 17.91 -8.46 -15.62
CA PHE A 639 19.38 -8.43 -15.68
C PHE A 639 19.91 -8.20 -17.11
N ASP A 640 19.22 -8.70 -18.13
CA ASP A 640 19.63 -8.59 -19.54
C ASP A 640 19.27 -7.23 -20.18
N GLY A 641 18.31 -6.51 -19.61
CA GLY A 641 17.81 -5.22 -20.13
C GLY A 641 18.40 -3.96 -19.48
N ARG A 642 19.37 -4.08 -18.56
CA ARG A 642 19.99 -2.94 -17.85
C ARG A 642 21.50 -2.91 -18.12
N PRO A 643 22.11 -1.73 -18.39
CA PRO A 643 23.50 -1.53 -18.00
C PRO A 643 23.53 -1.79 -16.49
N SER A 644 24.33 -2.76 -16.06
CA SER A 644 24.20 -3.24 -14.69
C SER A 644 24.64 -2.11 -13.76
N SER A 645 23.72 -1.64 -12.92
CA SER A 645 24.01 -0.62 -11.92
C SER A 645 25.13 -1.04 -10.96
N THR A 646 25.46 -2.34 -10.91
CA THR A 646 26.60 -2.88 -10.18
C THR A 646 27.92 -2.68 -10.91
N GLN A 647 27.91 -2.65 -12.24
CA GLN A 647 29.06 -2.33 -13.08
C GLN A 647 29.25 -0.83 -13.21
N ASP A 648 28.18 -0.05 -13.39
CA ASP A 648 28.24 1.42 -13.33
C ASP A 648 28.71 1.90 -11.94
N PHE A 649 28.30 1.21 -10.87
CA PHE A 649 28.76 1.49 -9.49
C PHE A 649 30.20 1.02 -9.23
N LYS A 650 30.63 -0.11 -9.83
CA LYS A 650 32.03 -0.54 -9.77
C LYS A 650 32.95 0.35 -10.61
N GLU A 651 32.47 0.84 -11.75
CA GLU A 651 33.16 1.78 -12.63
C GLU A 651 33.24 3.16 -11.97
N ALA A 652 32.16 3.66 -11.36
CA ALA A 652 32.18 4.88 -10.54
C ALA A 652 33.10 4.74 -9.31
N LEU A 653 33.11 3.59 -8.63
CA LEU A 653 34.05 3.33 -7.53
C LEU A 653 35.50 3.22 -8.00
N ALA A 654 35.75 2.67 -9.20
CA ALA A 654 37.08 2.60 -9.79
C ALA A 654 37.56 3.98 -10.26
N GLU A 655 36.67 4.82 -10.77
CA GLU A 655 36.93 6.21 -11.16
C GLU A 655 37.25 7.07 -9.93
N ILE A 656 36.47 6.94 -8.85
CA ILE A 656 36.73 7.58 -7.54
C ILE A 656 38.06 7.09 -6.93
N ALA A 657 38.36 5.80 -7.00
CA ALA A 657 39.62 5.24 -6.48
C ALA A 657 40.85 5.74 -7.26
N ASN A 658 40.72 5.90 -8.58
CA ASN A 658 41.76 6.42 -9.45
C ASN A 658 41.99 7.93 -9.26
N ASP A 659 40.94 8.72 -8.99
CA ASP A 659 41.06 10.15 -8.69
C ASP A 659 41.77 10.40 -7.34
N THR A 660 41.55 9.55 -6.33
CA THR A 660 42.30 9.64 -5.05
C THR A 660 43.76 9.21 -5.12
N ALA A 661 44.16 8.46 -6.16
CA ALA A 661 45.54 8.00 -6.33
C ALA A 661 46.45 9.06 -6.99
N TYR A 662 45.91 10.10 -7.62
CA TYR A 662 46.68 11.11 -8.36
C TYR A 662 47.13 12.33 -7.53
N THR A 663 46.72 12.44 -6.26
CA THR A 663 47.09 13.57 -5.38
C THR A 663 48.17 13.25 -4.33
N SER A 664 48.85 12.09 -4.38
CA SER A 664 49.88 11.70 -3.41
C SER A 664 51.33 11.80 -3.91
N GLU A 665 51.65 12.72 -4.83
CA GLU A 665 53.04 13.10 -5.12
C GLU A 665 53.28 14.59 -4.84
N VAL A 666 53.49 14.93 -3.57
CA VAL A 666 54.29 16.11 -3.19
C VAL A 666 55.32 15.70 -2.12
N SER A 667 56.45 15.24 -2.64
CA SER A 667 57.82 15.57 -2.22
C SER A 667 57.99 16.14 -0.80
N ALA A 668 58.40 15.27 0.12
CA ALA A 668 59.08 15.66 1.33
C ALA A 668 60.47 16.23 0.97
N LYS A 669 60.73 17.50 1.31
CA LYS A 669 62.10 18.00 1.49
C LYS A 669 62.40 18.11 2.98
N PRO A 670 63.60 17.69 3.42
CA PRO A 670 63.92 17.62 4.84
C PRO A 670 64.39 18.97 5.38
N ARG A 671 64.07 19.22 6.64
CA ARG A 671 64.94 19.90 7.60
C ARG A 671 65.19 18.97 8.77
#